data_AF-A0A9E7L3P6-F1
#
_entry.id   AF-A0A9E7L3P6-F1
#
_cell.length_a   1.000
_cell.length_b   1.000
_cell.length_c   1.000
_cell.angle_alpha   90.00
_cell.angle_beta   90.00
_cell.angle_gamma   90.00
#
_symmetry.space_group_name_H-M   'P 1'
#
loop_
_entity.id
_entity.type
_entity.pdbx_description
1 polymer ?
#
loop_
_entity_poly.entity_id
_entity_poly.type
_entity_poly.pdbx_seq_one_letter_code
_entity_poly.pdbx_strand_id
1 'polypeptide(L)'
;MFPAGAALSRRRASSELLRQLCRTTSVAPPLPPSLSTVAAAAEGIGPPPIRVSFTESAGRGVFAARGIAAGELIHSAQPLVAHPSPSLLDKVCYYCLRRLQKEASPISTSILGENDSSKTTACYFCSESCREQSKGFYEVEKGLDWTLFDDHCSMRRLKYPLMVKRLACMILSGAASVDCLDILQPASLHPETLLEVGITLSSYGTNNILMEDEFQLLKDTFTKGHFKNDSMTFLTKEWYINVLARIRINAFRIELVAKTYEEMLASAAAFIAADAAVGNAIYMLPSFYNHDCDPNAHIIWLENANAKLKALRNIEAGEELRICYIDASMEFEARQKILAEGFGFQCGCFKVHATGQFSSFTVMKMKGNLYSLVLAENFHVCTGRRASKTLVLLHRHHLQLQCGQWGWWSRRWLVKVRLKWVKNRGLDHIIDRDTDIKAACLLKDAIAAAPSGLLPARSLAQFQKNLGLTVPVLRFLRRYPTLFRELPHPRFPSLPAFSLAPGALLLHRRESEAFQATLRDDAAHRLARLLMMARSRSLPLSAIFPLRYDLGLPPDFPSALATARPDLFRLSRRPTDGASILSLSSWPDHLAVSVLQLRHRDALAQPSYRDFKKPSASSAAPLAFPMRFPRGYGSMKKVKAWMEDFHHLPYVSPYEDASGIDPDSDLMEKHVVGVLHELLSLTIHKKTKRNYMRSLREELGLPHRFTRVFTRYPGIFYLSLKCKTTTVVLREGYQMGKLVDPHLLSLVRDKFFYVMRTGLLYRGKGMTKLVLEEDDLFSQGNCREEQKEQIAIDNEEQDGVYDDDVGVDDEDLGASDNDDDECYELDDSDDEDGSDNG
;
A
#
# COMPACT_ATOMS: atom_id res chain seq x y z
N MET A 1 71.71 28.93 14.87
CA MET A 1 71.79 28.60 13.43
C MET A 1 71.16 27.23 13.21
N PHE A 2 70.03 27.21 12.50
CA PHE A 2 69.41 26.06 11.81
C PHE A 2 70.32 25.57 10.64
N PRO A 3 70.03 24.46 9.90
CA PRO A 3 69.48 23.16 10.31
C PRO A 3 70.06 21.92 9.56
N ALA A 4 69.46 20.78 9.89
CA ALA A 4 69.60 19.40 9.42
C ALA A 4 69.58 19.14 7.89
N GLY A 5 70.54 18.32 7.43
CA GLY A 5 70.34 16.86 7.37
C GLY A 5 69.64 16.29 6.13
N ALA A 6 70.45 15.93 5.12
CA ALA A 6 70.06 15.38 3.82
C ALA A 6 69.49 13.95 3.85
N ALA A 7 68.63 13.64 2.87
CA ALA A 7 68.29 12.28 2.47
C ALA A 7 68.41 12.12 0.94
N LEU A 8 69.24 11.16 0.50
CA LEU A 8 69.47 10.78 -0.89
C LEU A 8 68.85 9.40 -1.18
N SER A 9 68.05 9.37 -2.25
CA SER A 9 67.74 8.30 -3.21
C SER A 9 68.27 6.87 -2.98
N ARG A 10 67.38 5.86 -3.10
CA ARG A 10 67.68 4.59 -3.79
C ARG A 10 66.41 3.86 -4.28
N ARG A 11 66.61 3.10 -5.36
CA ARG A 11 65.67 2.52 -6.34
C ARG A 11 64.96 1.22 -5.89
N ARG A 12 63.84 0.94 -6.59
CA ARG A 12 63.25 -0.36 -7.01
C ARG A 12 63.85 -1.64 -6.38
N ALA A 13 63.03 -2.38 -5.63
CA ALA A 13 62.76 -3.83 -5.80
C ALA A 13 62.01 -4.38 -4.57
N SER A 14 60.73 -4.76 -4.72
CA SER A 14 60.07 -5.79 -3.89
C SER A 14 58.59 -6.05 -4.29
N SER A 15 58.25 -6.09 -5.59
CA SER A 15 56.96 -6.68 -6.03
C SER A 15 57.06 -8.21 -6.25
N GLU A 16 58.21 -8.80 -5.94
CA GLU A 16 58.53 -10.22 -6.19
C GLU A 16 58.47 -11.06 -4.90
N LEU A 17 58.59 -10.44 -3.72
CA LEU A 17 58.52 -11.11 -2.41
C LEU A 17 57.08 -11.41 -1.96
N LEU A 18 56.09 -10.65 -2.44
CA LEU A 18 54.66 -10.89 -2.15
C LEU A 18 54.03 -11.97 -3.05
N ARG A 19 54.71 -12.39 -4.13
CA ARG A 19 54.26 -13.51 -4.99
C ARG A 19 54.83 -14.86 -4.57
N GLN A 20 55.81 -14.89 -3.67
CA GLN A 20 56.52 -16.11 -3.28
C GLN A 20 55.98 -16.79 -2.01
N LEU A 21 55.06 -16.16 -1.27
CA LEU A 21 54.44 -16.75 -0.07
C LEU A 21 53.14 -17.56 -0.34
N CYS A 22 52.68 -17.65 -1.60
CA CYS A 22 51.50 -18.45 -1.98
C CYS A 22 51.84 -19.82 -2.59
N ARG A 23 53.08 -20.32 -2.47
CA ARG A 23 53.48 -21.63 -3.01
C ARG A 23 54.33 -22.43 -2.03
N THR A 24 53.76 -22.83 -0.90
CA THR A 24 54.17 -24.07 -0.21
C THR A 24 52.95 -24.74 0.39
N THR A 25 52.77 -25.99 0.01
CA THR A 25 51.67 -26.90 0.33
C THR A 25 51.57 -27.20 1.82
N SER A 26 50.36 -27.08 2.37
CA SER A 26 49.84 -27.98 3.39
C SER A 26 48.38 -28.24 3.05
N VAL A 27 48.11 -29.44 2.56
CA VAL A 27 46.74 -29.92 2.30
C VAL A 27 46.06 -30.04 3.65
N ALA A 28 45.25 -29.04 4.01
CA ALA A 28 44.29 -29.19 5.09
C ALA A 28 43.25 -30.25 4.69
N PRO A 29 42.86 -31.16 5.59
CA PRO A 29 41.83 -32.15 5.27
C PRO A 29 40.55 -31.41 4.86
N PRO A 30 39.80 -31.91 3.86
CA PRO A 30 38.59 -31.24 3.42
C PRO A 30 37.63 -31.13 4.61
N LEU A 31 37.24 -29.89 4.93
CA LEU A 31 36.15 -29.60 5.86
C LEU A 31 34.91 -30.40 5.42
N PRO A 32 34.18 -31.04 6.35
CA PRO A 32 32.94 -31.70 6.00
C PRO A 32 32.00 -30.67 5.35
N PRO A 33 31.29 -31.04 4.26
CA PRO A 33 30.39 -30.12 3.59
C PRO A 33 29.37 -29.58 4.59
N SER A 34 29.20 -28.26 4.63
CA SER A 34 28.14 -27.63 5.42
C SER A 34 26.79 -28.24 5.03
N LEU A 35 25.87 -28.36 6.00
CA LEU A 35 24.50 -28.85 5.77
C LEU A 35 23.78 -28.15 4.59
N SER A 36 24.18 -26.93 4.22
CA SER A 36 23.67 -26.23 3.04
C SER A 36 24.10 -26.87 1.70
N THR A 37 25.31 -27.45 1.65
CA THR A 37 25.84 -28.13 0.46
C THR A 37 25.20 -29.51 0.29
N VAL A 38 24.90 -30.18 1.40
CA VAL A 38 24.21 -31.49 1.42
C VAL A 38 22.72 -31.34 1.09
N ALA A 39 22.08 -30.24 1.51
CA ALA A 39 20.69 -29.93 1.15
C ALA A 39 20.52 -29.55 -0.33
N ALA A 40 21.49 -28.84 -0.93
CA ALA A 40 21.46 -28.50 -2.35
C ALA A 40 21.62 -29.73 -3.26
N ALA A 41 22.41 -30.73 -2.83
CA ALA A 41 22.57 -32.00 -3.55
C ALA A 41 21.29 -32.86 -3.55
N ALA A 42 20.37 -32.66 -2.60
CA ALA A 42 19.12 -33.42 -2.49
C ALA A 42 18.01 -32.96 -3.46
N GLU A 43 18.12 -31.77 -4.06
CA GLU A 43 17.10 -31.22 -4.99
C GLU A 43 17.55 -31.19 -6.48
N GLY A 44 18.73 -31.71 -6.82
CA GLY A 44 19.20 -31.77 -8.21
C GLY A 44 19.55 -30.42 -8.85
N ILE A 45 19.73 -29.38 -8.02
CA ILE A 45 20.03 -28.02 -8.47
C ILE A 45 21.55 -27.85 -8.50
N GLY A 46 22.11 -27.48 -9.66
CA GLY A 46 23.53 -27.12 -9.80
C GLY A 46 23.94 -25.96 -8.87
N PRO A 47 25.22 -25.52 -8.88
CA PRO A 47 25.63 -24.38 -8.08
C PRO A 47 24.71 -23.18 -8.36
N PRO A 48 24.40 -22.34 -7.34
CA PRO A 48 23.51 -21.21 -7.53
C PRO A 48 24.04 -20.33 -8.67
N PRO A 49 23.16 -19.72 -9.49
CA PRO A 49 23.52 -18.99 -10.71
C PRO A 49 24.13 -17.61 -10.38
N ILE A 50 25.08 -17.58 -9.46
CA ILE A 50 25.68 -16.38 -8.90
C ILE A 50 27.20 -16.53 -8.83
N ARG A 51 27.89 -15.39 -8.90
CA ARG A 51 29.32 -15.26 -8.62
C ARG A 51 29.53 -14.09 -7.67
N VAL A 52 30.46 -14.22 -6.73
CA VAL A 52 30.84 -13.10 -5.85
C VAL A 52 32.11 -12.48 -6.43
N SER A 53 32.10 -11.17 -6.65
CA SER A 53 33.27 -10.42 -7.11
C SER A 53 33.30 -9.02 -6.50
N PHE A 54 34.39 -8.29 -6.69
CA PHE A 54 34.47 -6.89 -6.24
C PHE A 54 33.74 -5.97 -7.22
N THR A 55 33.03 -4.99 -6.68
CA THR A 55 32.49 -3.84 -7.39
C THR A 55 33.53 -2.71 -7.39
N GLU A 56 33.34 -1.71 -8.24
CA GLU A 56 34.27 -0.57 -8.33
C GLU A 56 34.22 0.34 -7.08
N SER A 57 33.08 0.39 -6.38
CA SER A 57 32.84 1.39 -5.32
C SER A 57 32.17 0.87 -4.05
N ALA A 58 31.61 -0.34 -4.04
CA ALA A 58 30.82 -0.88 -2.93
C ALA A 58 31.44 -2.15 -2.28
N GLY A 59 32.71 -2.46 -2.59
CA GLY A 59 33.39 -3.63 -2.04
C GLY A 59 32.94 -4.92 -2.72
N ARG A 60 32.53 -5.95 -1.96
CA ARG A 60 32.06 -7.22 -2.55
C ARG A 60 30.63 -7.05 -3.04
N GLY A 61 30.30 -7.73 -4.14
CA GLY A 61 28.95 -7.80 -4.68
C GLY A 61 28.66 -9.19 -5.22
N VAL A 62 27.37 -9.48 -5.38
CA VAL A 62 26.88 -10.72 -5.99
C VAL A 62 26.44 -10.40 -7.41
N PHE A 63 26.84 -11.22 -8.38
CA PHE A 63 26.52 -11.02 -9.79
C PHE A 63 25.89 -12.28 -10.36
N ALA A 64 24.98 -12.13 -11.32
CA ALA A 64 24.39 -13.26 -12.01
C ALA A 64 25.44 -13.99 -12.86
N ALA A 65 25.54 -15.32 -12.72
CA ALA A 65 26.47 -16.13 -13.52
C ALA A 65 25.89 -16.49 -14.91
N ARG A 66 24.56 -16.40 -15.05
CA ARG A 66 23.79 -16.59 -16.28
C ARG A 66 22.58 -15.66 -16.27
N GLY A 67 21.81 -15.63 -17.36
CA GLY A 67 20.50 -14.99 -17.34
C GLY A 67 19.56 -15.64 -16.32
N ILE A 68 18.82 -14.82 -15.56
CA ILE A 68 17.85 -15.24 -14.54
C ILE A 68 16.50 -14.60 -14.88
N ALA A 69 15.44 -15.40 -14.96
CA ALA A 69 14.11 -14.91 -15.31
C ALA A 69 13.41 -14.23 -14.13
N ALA A 70 12.47 -13.33 -14.42
CA ALA A 70 11.61 -12.70 -13.41
C ALA A 70 10.87 -13.75 -12.57
N GLY A 71 10.92 -13.63 -11.24
CA GLY A 71 10.30 -14.56 -10.29
C GLY A 71 11.09 -15.85 -10.02
N GLU A 72 12.18 -16.11 -10.76
CA GLU A 72 13.04 -17.29 -10.58
C GLU A 72 13.70 -17.28 -9.19
N LEU A 73 13.81 -18.47 -8.58
CA LEU A 73 14.55 -18.66 -7.32
C LEU A 73 16.05 -18.65 -7.62
N ILE A 74 16.75 -17.64 -7.12
CA ILE A 74 18.20 -17.48 -7.27
C ILE A 74 18.89 -18.50 -6.37
N HIS A 75 18.61 -18.47 -5.05
CA HIS A 75 19.08 -19.47 -4.10
C HIS A 75 18.28 -19.40 -2.79
N SER A 76 18.50 -20.39 -1.92
CA SER A 76 18.03 -20.37 -0.52
C SER A 76 19.23 -20.19 0.41
N ALA A 77 18.99 -19.72 1.64
CA ALA A 77 20.03 -19.57 2.65
C ALA A 77 19.49 -19.87 4.06
N GLN A 78 20.23 -20.68 4.81
CA GLN A 78 19.99 -20.91 6.23
C GLN A 78 20.77 -19.87 7.06
N PRO A 79 20.23 -19.44 8.21
CA PRO A 79 20.91 -18.48 9.06
C PRO A 79 22.11 -19.12 9.76
N LEU A 80 23.20 -18.38 9.88
CA LEU A 80 24.34 -18.73 10.73
C LEU A 80 23.97 -18.62 12.21
N VAL A 81 23.24 -17.55 12.55
CA VAL A 81 22.72 -17.27 13.90
C VAL A 81 21.34 -16.67 13.75
N ALA A 82 20.36 -17.19 14.47
CA ALA A 82 19.01 -16.62 14.57
C ALA A 82 18.62 -16.53 16.04
N HIS A 83 18.00 -15.43 16.46
CA HIS A 83 17.49 -15.23 17.81
C HIS A 83 16.04 -14.72 17.77
N PRO A 84 15.09 -15.36 18.47
CA PRO A 84 13.70 -14.91 18.53
C PRO A 84 13.57 -13.57 19.24
N SER A 85 12.54 -12.79 18.92
CA SER A 85 12.24 -11.60 19.71
C SER A 85 11.86 -12.01 21.15
N PRO A 86 12.38 -11.35 22.20
CA PRO A 86 12.10 -11.71 23.59
C PRO A 86 10.60 -11.77 23.92
N SER A 87 9.78 -10.91 23.29
CA SER A 87 8.33 -10.87 23.49
C SER A 87 7.56 -12.02 22.83
N LEU A 88 8.22 -12.84 22.01
CA LEU A 88 7.60 -13.91 21.21
C LEU A 88 8.20 -15.30 21.51
N LEU A 89 9.01 -15.45 22.56
CA LEU A 89 9.66 -16.71 22.95
C LEU A 89 8.67 -17.88 23.12
N ASP A 90 7.42 -17.58 23.49
CA ASP A 90 6.32 -18.53 23.68
C ASP A 90 5.54 -18.85 22.38
N LYS A 91 5.75 -18.06 21.33
CA LYS A 91 4.93 -18.07 20.09
C LYS A 91 5.70 -18.52 18.85
N VAL A 92 7.02 -18.61 18.93
CA VAL A 92 7.86 -19.02 17.80
C VAL A 92 8.82 -20.12 18.21
N CYS A 93 9.22 -20.94 17.25
CA CYS A 93 10.25 -21.94 17.43
C CYS A 93 11.57 -21.27 17.82
N TYR A 94 12.16 -21.71 18.93
CA TYR A 94 13.39 -21.11 19.48
C TYR A 94 14.59 -21.20 18.53
N TYR A 95 14.60 -22.24 17.68
CA TYR A 95 15.63 -22.49 16.68
C TYR A 95 15.34 -21.79 15.34
N CYS A 96 14.24 -22.15 14.67
CA CYS A 96 13.98 -21.74 13.30
C CYS A 96 13.06 -20.51 13.16
N LEU A 97 12.56 -19.95 14.25
CA LEU A 97 11.63 -18.80 14.28
C LEU A 97 10.26 -19.03 13.64
N ARG A 98 9.91 -20.27 13.25
CA ARG A 98 8.57 -20.63 12.75
C ARG A 98 7.50 -20.31 13.80
N ARG A 99 6.38 -19.70 13.41
CA ARG A 99 5.21 -19.50 14.31
C ARG A 99 4.67 -20.85 14.79
N LEU A 100 4.38 -20.94 16.08
CA LEU A 100 3.78 -22.12 16.70
C LEU A 100 2.25 -21.95 16.69
N GLN A 101 1.54 -22.98 16.22
CA GLN A 101 0.07 -22.99 16.21
C GLN A 101 -0.46 -23.45 17.58
N LYS A 102 -1.57 -22.86 18.04
CA LYS A 102 -2.19 -23.17 19.35
C LYS A 102 -2.64 -24.63 19.51
N GLU A 103 -2.85 -25.33 18.41
CA GLU A 103 -3.42 -26.69 18.36
C GLU A 103 -2.35 -27.80 18.25
N ALA A 104 -1.13 -27.45 17.82
CA ALA A 104 -0.01 -28.39 17.76
C ALA A 104 0.68 -28.38 19.11
N SER A 105 0.64 -29.49 19.86
CA SER A 105 1.34 -29.65 21.14
C SER A 105 2.83 -29.33 20.96
N PRO A 106 3.31 -28.13 21.34
CA PRO A 106 4.69 -27.77 21.08
C PRO A 106 5.57 -28.58 22.01
N ILE A 107 6.72 -29.04 21.52
CA ILE A 107 7.65 -29.80 22.33
C ILE A 107 8.25 -28.82 23.35
N SER A 108 7.76 -28.89 24.59
CA SER A 108 8.27 -28.13 25.72
C SER A 108 9.35 -28.94 26.41
N THR A 109 10.50 -28.32 26.65
CA THR A 109 11.53 -28.87 27.54
C THR A 109 11.50 -28.07 28.84
N SER A 110 10.59 -28.38 29.75
CA SER A 110 10.80 -28.08 31.17
C SER A 110 11.64 -29.21 31.74
N ILE A 111 12.94 -28.99 31.95
CA ILE A 111 13.69 -29.87 32.84
C ILE A 111 13.12 -29.59 34.24
N LEU A 112 12.54 -30.61 34.87
CA LEU A 112 12.17 -30.58 36.28
C LEU A 112 13.45 -30.44 37.11
N GLY A 113 13.83 -29.20 37.41
CA GLY A 113 14.73 -28.88 38.49
C GLY A 113 13.89 -28.75 39.77
N GLU A 114 14.06 -29.68 40.69
CA GLU A 114 13.58 -29.55 42.06
C GLU A 114 14.13 -28.23 42.65
N ASN A 115 13.23 -27.41 43.17
CA ASN A 115 13.50 -26.23 43.99
C ASN A 115 14.43 -25.14 43.39
N ASP A 116 13.88 -24.21 42.60
CA ASP A 116 14.13 -22.79 42.89
C ASP A 116 13.14 -21.85 42.20
N SER A 117 12.82 -20.76 42.90
CA SER A 117 11.90 -19.68 42.53
C SER A 117 12.43 -18.73 41.44
N SER A 118 13.26 -19.23 40.53
CA SER A 118 13.85 -18.49 39.41
C SER A 118 12.94 -18.59 38.18
N LYS A 119 12.55 -17.44 37.62
CA LYS A 119 11.69 -17.31 36.42
C LYS A 119 12.37 -17.92 35.18
N THR A 120 12.30 -19.24 35.01
CA THR A 120 12.73 -19.89 33.77
C THR A 120 11.68 -19.64 32.68
N THR A 121 12.04 -18.84 31.67
CA THR A 121 11.16 -18.59 30.52
C THR A 121 11.14 -19.85 29.65
N ALA A 122 9.98 -20.49 29.55
CA ALA A 122 9.78 -21.70 28.72
C ALA A 122 10.01 -21.37 27.24
N CYS A 123 10.82 -22.20 26.56
CA CYS A 123 11.07 -22.10 25.12
C CYS A 123 10.51 -23.33 24.41
N TYR A 124 10.09 -23.15 23.16
CA TYR A 124 9.33 -24.15 22.41
C TYR A 124 9.96 -24.45 21.06
N PHE A 125 9.79 -25.69 20.59
CA PHE A 125 10.28 -26.17 19.29
C PHE A 125 9.12 -26.67 18.42
N CYS A 126 9.18 -26.38 17.12
CA CYS A 126 8.14 -26.81 16.17
C CYS A 126 8.29 -28.27 15.69
N SER A 127 9.42 -28.92 15.97
CA SER A 127 9.71 -30.30 15.57
C SER A 127 10.86 -30.87 16.38
N GLU A 128 10.95 -32.20 16.44
CA GLU A 128 12.07 -32.91 17.07
C GLU A 128 13.41 -32.53 16.44
N SER A 129 13.45 -32.45 15.11
CA SER A 129 14.66 -32.04 14.39
C SER A 129 15.14 -30.64 14.80
N CYS A 130 14.24 -29.68 15.04
CA CYS A 130 14.63 -28.35 15.55
C CYS A 130 15.18 -28.42 16.98
N ARG A 131 14.64 -29.31 17.82
CA ARG A 131 15.13 -29.53 19.18
C ARG A 131 16.54 -30.11 19.15
N GLU A 132 16.74 -31.20 18.40
CA GLU A 132 18.04 -31.86 18.25
C GLU A 132 19.11 -30.93 17.67
N GLN A 133 18.79 -30.19 16.60
CA GLN A 133 19.73 -29.25 15.98
C GLN A 133 20.13 -28.10 16.93
N SER A 134 19.24 -27.71 17.84
CA SER A 134 19.53 -26.66 18.81
C SER A 134 20.21 -27.15 20.09
N LYS A 135 20.20 -28.46 20.34
CA LYS A 135 20.50 -29.07 21.65
C LYS A 135 21.80 -28.54 22.26
N GLY A 136 22.89 -28.54 21.49
CA GLY A 136 24.21 -28.11 21.98
C GLY A 136 24.22 -26.71 22.57
N PHE A 137 23.82 -25.70 21.78
CA PHE A 137 23.85 -24.32 22.26
C PHE A 137 22.67 -24.00 23.21
N TYR A 138 21.54 -24.70 23.05
CA TYR A 138 20.37 -24.54 23.91
C TYR A 138 20.63 -24.98 25.35
N GLU A 139 21.31 -26.13 25.54
CA GLU A 139 21.69 -26.62 26.87
C GLU A 139 22.65 -25.67 27.57
N VAL A 140 23.62 -25.08 26.83
CA VAL A 140 24.51 -24.04 27.37
C VAL A 140 23.73 -22.77 27.74
N GLU A 141 22.83 -22.30 26.87
CA GLU A 141 22.01 -21.11 27.16
C GLU A 141 21.07 -21.33 28.37
N LYS A 142 20.50 -22.53 28.54
CA LYS A 142 19.56 -22.81 29.64
C LYS A 142 20.24 -23.24 30.94
N GLY A 143 21.46 -23.74 30.89
CA GLY A 143 22.24 -24.14 32.06
C GLY A 143 22.85 -22.98 32.84
N LEU A 144 22.67 -21.74 32.39
CA LEU A 144 23.27 -20.54 32.97
C LEU A 144 22.23 -19.50 33.39
N ASP A 145 22.56 -18.71 34.42
CA ASP A 145 21.75 -17.58 34.86
C ASP A 145 22.05 -16.32 34.04
N TRP A 146 21.14 -16.00 33.13
CA TRP A 146 21.21 -14.83 32.26
C TRP A 146 20.44 -13.61 32.78
N THR A 147 19.85 -13.65 33.98
CA THR A 147 18.97 -12.60 34.50
C THR A 147 19.58 -11.20 34.37
N LEU A 148 20.81 -11.00 34.85
CA LEU A 148 21.49 -9.71 34.77
C LEU A 148 21.74 -9.24 33.33
N PHE A 149 22.10 -10.16 32.42
CA PHE A 149 22.36 -9.85 31.02
C PHE A 149 21.06 -9.54 30.25
N ASP A 150 20.03 -10.35 30.48
CA ASP A 150 18.72 -10.21 29.83
C ASP A 150 17.98 -8.97 30.36
N ASP A 151 18.10 -8.64 31.65
CA ASP A 151 17.59 -7.39 32.22
C ASP A 151 18.32 -6.17 31.66
N HIS A 152 19.65 -6.23 31.55
CA HIS A 152 20.44 -5.18 30.91
C HIS A 152 19.97 -4.94 29.47
N CYS A 153 19.84 -6.01 28.67
CA CYS A 153 19.36 -5.93 27.31
C CYS A 153 17.91 -5.42 27.23
N SER A 154 17.04 -5.88 28.12
CA SER A 154 15.61 -5.51 28.13
C SER A 154 15.39 -4.06 28.53
N MET A 155 16.06 -3.59 29.60
CA MET A 155 15.98 -2.19 30.06
C MET A 155 16.45 -1.21 28.98
N ARG A 156 17.49 -1.59 28.22
CA ARG A 156 18.12 -0.75 27.19
C ARG A 156 17.61 -1.03 25.76
N ARG A 157 16.71 -2.01 25.59
CA ARG A 157 16.15 -2.45 24.29
C ARG A 157 17.21 -2.90 23.28
N LEU A 158 18.23 -3.58 23.77
CA LEU A 158 19.33 -4.09 22.96
C LEU A 158 18.96 -5.48 22.43
N LYS A 159 18.92 -5.62 21.10
CA LYS A 159 18.58 -6.89 20.43
C LYS A 159 19.79 -7.68 19.93
N TYR A 160 20.85 -6.99 19.52
CA TYR A 160 22.04 -7.63 18.95
C TYR A 160 22.92 -8.33 19.99
N PRO A 161 23.08 -7.81 21.24
CA PRO A 161 23.80 -8.53 22.29
C PRO A 161 23.22 -9.93 22.59
N LEU A 162 21.91 -10.12 22.45
CA LEU A 162 21.26 -11.43 22.59
C LEU A 162 21.70 -12.42 21.48
N MET A 163 21.97 -11.92 20.27
CA MET A 163 22.54 -12.74 19.19
C MET A 163 24.02 -13.06 19.44
N VAL A 164 24.79 -12.13 20.02
CA VAL A 164 26.18 -12.38 20.43
C VAL A 164 26.24 -13.43 21.53
N LYS A 165 25.35 -13.32 22.53
CA LYS A 165 25.16 -14.33 23.59
C LYS A 165 24.92 -15.71 22.99
N ARG A 166 23.97 -15.82 22.04
CA ARG A 166 23.68 -17.07 21.36
C ARG A 166 24.88 -17.62 20.60
N LEU A 167 25.59 -16.77 19.86
CA LEU A 167 26.79 -17.20 19.14
C LEU A 167 27.88 -17.70 20.08
N ALA A 168 28.11 -17.04 21.22
CA ALA A 168 29.06 -17.52 22.22
C ALA A 168 28.68 -18.91 22.75
N CYS A 169 27.38 -19.17 23.00
CA CYS A 169 26.89 -20.49 23.40
C CYS A 169 27.04 -21.53 22.27
N MET A 170 26.86 -21.12 21.01
CA MET A 170 27.12 -21.98 19.85
C MET A 170 28.59 -22.35 19.72
N ILE A 171 29.51 -21.42 19.98
CA ILE A 171 30.95 -21.69 19.93
C ILE A 171 31.35 -22.64 21.08
N LEU A 172 30.89 -22.38 22.31
CA LEU A 172 31.21 -23.21 23.47
C LEU A 172 30.67 -24.63 23.36
N SER A 173 29.53 -24.82 22.68
CA SER A 173 28.96 -26.14 22.40
C SER A 173 29.56 -26.83 21.17
N GLY A 174 30.47 -26.16 20.44
CA GLY A 174 31.05 -26.66 19.18
C GLY A 174 30.09 -26.61 17.97
N ALA A 175 28.92 -25.99 18.11
CA ALA A 175 27.94 -25.82 17.04
C ALA A 175 28.33 -24.74 16.02
N ALA A 176 29.27 -23.84 16.37
CA ALA A 176 29.82 -22.83 15.46
C ALA A 176 31.32 -22.63 15.70
N SER A 177 32.04 -22.17 14.68
CA SER A 177 33.44 -21.74 14.80
C SER A 177 33.55 -20.28 15.24
N VAL A 178 34.69 -19.91 15.83
CA VAL A 178 34.96 -18.54 16.33
C VAL A 178 34.94 -17.51 15.21
N ASP A 179 35.38 -17.91 14.02
CA ASP A 179 35.58 -17.13 12.80
C ASP A 179 34.38 -17.16 11.84
N CYS A 180 33.25 -17.77 12.24
CA CYS A 180 32.11 -17.99 11.34
C CYS A 180 31.49 -16.71 10.75
N LEU A 181 31.71 -15.55 11.37
CA LEU A 181 31.26 -14.24 10.89
C LEU A 181 32.39 -13.39 10.27
N ASP A 182 33.65 -13.85 10.25
CA ASP A 182 34.79 -13.02 9.84
C ASP A 182 34.71 -12.60 8.38
N ILE A 183 34.07 -13.43 7.56
CA ILE A 183 33.80 -13.12 6.15
C ILE A 183 32.79 -11.97 5.99
N LEU A 184 31.99 -11.63 7.01
CA LEU A 184 31.00 -10.55 6.92
C LEU A 184 31.64 -9.18 7.13
N GLN A 185 31.04 -8.16 6.53
CA GLN A 185 31.57 -6.81 6.61
C GLN A 185 31.52 -6.30 8.07
N PRO A 186 32.67 -5.92 8.66
CA PRO A 186 32.68 -5.25 9.95
C PRO A 186 32.19 -3.80 9.79
N ALA A 187 31.71 -3.19 10.88
CA ALA A 187 31.34 -1.79 10.84
C ALA A 187 32.56 -0.88 10.74
N SER A 188 32.70 -0.18 9.61
CA SER A 188 33.48 1.05 9.54
C SER A 188 32.65 2.17 10.17
N LEU A 189 32.64 2.23 11.50
CA LEU A 189 31.91 3.26 12.24
C LEU A 189 32.65 4.60 12.06
N HIS A 190 32.06 5.52 11.28
CA HIS A 190 32.51 6.90 11.28
C HIS A 190 32.26 7.49 12.68
N PRO A 191 33.15 8.34 13.23
CA PRO A 191 32.98 8.91 14.57
C PRO A 191 31.65 9.65 14.78
N GLU A 192 31.03 10.13 13.69
CA GLU A 192 29.75 10.85 13.69
C GLU A 192 28.54 9.91 13.73
N THR A 193 28.64 8.71 13.14
CA THR A 193 27.60 7.67 13.20
C THR A 193 27.40 7.11 14.61
N LEU A 194 28.42 7.27 15.44
CA LEU A 194 28.33 7.00 16.86
C LEU A 194 27.25 7.91 17.48
N LEU A 195 27.18 9.20 17.11
CA LEU A 195 26.39 10.22 17.83
C LEU A 195 24.88 9.95 17.92
N GLU A 196 24.24 9.48 16.86
CA GLU A 196 22.76 9.44 16.78
C GLU A 196 22.11 8.17 17.34
N VAL A 197 22.89 7.17 17.77
CA VAL A 197 22.38 5.89 18.31
C VAL A 197 22.51 5.81 19.84
N GLY A 198 22.74 6.95 20.50
CA GLY A 198 22.96 7.01 21.95
C GLY A 198 24.43 7.14 22.34
N ILE A 199 25.23 7.82 21.51
CA ILE A 199 26.56 8.34 21.90
C ILE A 199 26.43 9.85 21.85
N THR A 200 25.72 10.44 22.81
CA THR A 200 25.96 11.86 23.08
C THR A 200 27.47 12.03 23.32
N LEU A 201 28.15 12.79 22.45
CA LEU A 201 29.36 13.50 22.83
C LEU A 201 28.96 14.50 23.91
N SER A 202 28.79 14.02 25.15
CA SER A 202 29.23 14.82 26.27
C SER A 202 30.75 14.75 26.23
N SER A 203 31.39 15.88 26.52
CA SER A 203 32.83 16.10 26.42
C SER A 203 33.68 15.27 27.41
N TYR A 204 33.22 14.12 27.88
CA TYR A 204 33.92 13.24 28.83
C TYR A 204 33.64 11.74 28.57
N GLY A 205 34.45 11.10 27.71
CA GLY A 205 34.95 9.71 27.86
C GLY A 205 34.03 8.52 28.16
N THR A 206 32.70 8.57 28.00
CA THR A 206 31.79 7.56 28.60
C THR A 206 31.35 6.38 27.71
N ASN A 207 31.60 6.40 26.40
CA ASN A 207 30.99 5.42 25.47
C ASN A 207 31.77 4.09 25.31
N ASN A 208 33.04 4.05 25.72
CA ASN A 208 33.83 2.80 25.78
C ASN A 208 33.42 1.91 26.97
N ILE A 209 32.60 2.44 27.88
CA ILE A 209 32.19 1.80 29.14
C ILE A 209 30.97 0.89 28.91
N LEU A 210 30.06 1.24 28.00
CA LEU A 210 28.79 0.49 27.83
C LEU A 210 28.97 -0.88 27.16
N MET A 211 29.78 -0.98 26.10
CA MET A 211 30.12 -2.28 25.49
C MET A 211 31.01 -3.11 26.41
N GLU A 212 31.77 -2.45 27.29
CA GLU A 212 32.56 -3.14 28.30
C GLU A 212 31.68 -3.78 29.36
N ASP A 213 30.65 -3.07 29.83
CA ASP A 213 29.66 -3.60 30.77
C ASP A 213 28.93 -4.81 30.16
N GLU A 214 28.52 -4.72 28.89
CA GLU A 214 27.86 -5.82 28.17
C GLU A 214 28.77 -7.05 28.03
N PHE A 215 30.03 -6.83 27.63
CA PHE A 215 31.04 -7.88 27.56
C PHE A 215 31.32 -8.51 28.93
N GLN A 216 31.44 -7.68 29.97
CA GLN A 216 31.74 -8.13 31.32
C GLN A 216 30.58 -8.95 31.89
N LEU A 217 29.33 -8.53 31.69
CA LEU A 217 28.15 -9.31 32.06
C LEU A 217 28.13 -10.68 31.36
N LEU A 218 28.42 -10.72 30.06
CA LEU A 218 28.49 -11.97 29.29
C LEU A 218 29.59 -12.91 29.86
N LYS A 219 30.78 -12.36 30.09
CA LYS A 219 31.94 -13.12 30.59
C LYS A 219 31.74 -13.60 32.03
N ASP A 220 31.16 -12.78 32.89
CA ASP A 220 30.88 -13.12 34.28
C ASP A 220 29.86 -14.25 34.38
N THR A 221 28.83 -14.25 33.54
CA THR A 221 27.85 -15.35 33.51
C THR A 221 28.51 -16.69 33.14
N PHE A 222 29.37 -16.73 32.12
CA PHE A 222 30.09 -17.96 31.79
C PHE A 222 31.08 -18.38 32.88
N THR A 223 31.75 -17.42 33.52
CA THR A 223 32.69 -17.70 34.62
C THR A 223 31.98 -18.29 35.84
N LYS A 224 30.82 -17.73 36.22
CA LYS A 224 29.95 -18.27 37.28
C LYS A 224 29.41 -19.66 36.93
N GLY A 225 29.22 -19.93 35.64
CA GLY A 225 28.85 -21.24 35.09
C GLY A 225 29.94 -22.31 35.11
N HIS A 226 31.10 -22.06 35.73
CA HIS A 226 32.25 -22.97 35.79
C HIS A 226 32.84 -23.38 34.43
N PHE A 227 32.65 -22.58 33.39
CA PHE A 227 33.39 -22.77 32.14
C PHE A 227 34.88 -22.51 32.38
N LYS A 228 35.75 -23.38 31.86
CA LYS A 228 37.20 -23.23 32.03
C LYS A 228 37.71 -22.06 31.18
N ASN A 229 38.69 -21.32 31.69
CA ASN A 229 39.31 -20.21 30.96
C ASN A 229 39.85 -20.64 29.58
N ASP A 230 40.35 -21.88 29.47
CA ASP A 230 40.87 -22.43 28.21
C ASP A 230 39.77 -22.54 27.12
N SER A 231 38.55 -22.91 27.49
CA SER A 231 37.38 -22.96 26.58
C SER A 231 36.85 -21.57 26.21
N MET A 232 37.17 -20.54 26.99
CA MET A 232 36.73 -19.15 26.78
C MET A 232 37.84 -18.25 26.22
N THR A 233 38.94 -18.82 25.72
CA THR A 233 40.08 -18.08 25.15
C THR A 233 39.67 -17.15 24.02
N PHE A 234 38.65 -17.52 23.24
CA PHE A 234 38.10 -16.69 22.17
C PHE A 234 37.31 -15.47 22.67
N LEU A 235 36.75 -15.53 23.89
CA LEU A 235 35.84 -14.53 24.43
C LEU A 235 36.62 -13.33 25.00
N THR A 236 37.23 -12.59 24.09
CA THR A 236 37.93 -11.33 24.39
C THR A 236 37.00 -10.13 24.15
N LYS A 237 37.33 -8.99 24.74
CA LYS A 237 36.64 -7.72 24.47
C LYS A 237 36.64 -7.39 22.98
N GLU A 238 37.78 -7.59 22.34
CA GLU A 238 37.95 -7.36 20.91
C GLU A 238 37.06 -8.28 20.08
N TRP A 239 36.96 -9.57 20.45
CA TRP A 239 36.04 -10.49 19.80
C TRP A 239 34.58 -10.03 19.94
N TYR A 240 34.16 -9.64 21.14
CA TYR A 240 32.78 -9.18 21.39
C TYR A 240 32.43 -7.96 20.54
N ILE A 241 33.29 -6.94 20.52
CA ILE A 241 33.08 -5.71 19.72
C ILE A 241 33.02 -6.04 18.23
N ASN A 242 33.95 -6.88 17.75
CA ASN A 242 34.03 -7.27 16.35
C ASN A 242 32.80 -8.05 15.89
N VAL A 243 32.31 -8.98 16.73
CA VAL A 243 31.10 -9.75 16.44
C VAL A 243 29.89 -8.84 16.47
N LEU A 244 29.70 -8.04 17.53
CA LEU A 244 28.56 -7.13 17.66
C LEU A 244 28.46 -6.16 16.48
N ALA A 245 29.59 -5.61 16.02
CA ALA A 245 29.66 -4.75 14.85
C ALA A 245 29.20 -5.46 13.56
N ARG A 246 29.66 -6.70 13.34
CA ARG A 246 29.24 -7.52 12.19
C ARG A 246 27.76 -7.87 12.26
N ILE A 247 27.26 -8.28 13.42
CA ILE A 247 25.84 -8.56 13.64
C ILE A 247 25.01 -7.31 13.31
N ARG A 248 25.41 -6.14 13.79
CA ARG A 248 24.67 -4.89 13.61
C ARG A 248 24.44 -4.52 12.15
N ILE A 249 25.44 -4.72 11.29
CA ILE A 249 25.38 -4.38 9.87
C ILE A 249 24.69 -5.47 9.04
N ASN A 250 24.93 -6.73 9.38
CA ASN A 250 24.57 -7.86 8.52
C ASN A 250 23.30 -8.60 8.97
N ALA A 251 22.74 -8.28 10.14
CA ALA A 251 21.54 -8.93 10.64
C ALA A 251 20.28 -8.48 9.88
N PHE A 252 19.50 -9.48 9.46
CA PHE A 252 18.19 -9.30 8.86
C PHE A 252 17.10 -9.40 9.92
N ARG A 253 16.10 -8.54 9.75
CA ARG A 253 14.86 -8.60 10.51
C ARG A 253 13.94 -9.65 9.87
N ILE A 254 13.52 -10.66 10.64
CA ILE A 254 12.75 -11.77 10.11
C ILE A 254 11.25 -11.48 10.21
N GLU A 255 10.63 -11.32 9.04
CA GLU A 255 9.19 -11.10 8.90
C GLU A 255 8.58 -12.26 8.10
N LEU A 256 7.84 -13.13 8.79
CA LEU A 256 7.19 -14.27 8.14
C LEU A 256 5.92 -13.84 7.41
N VAL A 257 5.69 -14.43 6.24
CA VAL A 257 4.45 -14.24 5.49
C VAL A 257 3.26 -14.77 6.30
N ALA A 258 2.31 -13.89 6.62
CA ALA A 258 1.06 -14.29 7.28
C ALA A 258 0.26 -15.21 6.35
N LYS A 259 -0.03 -16.43 6.80
CA LYS A 259 -0.84 -17.41 6.05
C LYS A 259 -2.34 -17.19 6.29
N THR A 260 -2.71 -16.57 7.41
CA THR A 260 -4.10 -16.27 7.77
C THR A 260 -4.33 -14.77 8.04
N TYR A 261 -5.58 -14.33 7.97
CA TYR A 261 -5.96 -12.93 8.28
C TYR A 261 -5.71 -12.58 9.75
N GLU A 262 -5.85 -13.53 10.67
CA GLU A 262 -5.55 -13.37 12.09
C GLU A 262 -4.04 -13.21 12.33
N GLU A 263 -3.20 -13.97 11.62
CA GLU A 263 -1.73 -13.79 11.64
C GLU A 263 -1.33 -12.44 11.05
N MET A 264 -2.04 -11.97 10.01
CA MET A 264 -1.82 -10.64 9.41
C MET A 264 -2.16 -9.52 10.40
N LEU A 265 -3.29 -9.65 11.12
CA LEU A 265 -3.69 -8.75 12.20
C LEU A 265 -2.75 -8.80 13.41
N ALA A 266 -2.29 -9.99 13.82
CA ALA A 266 -1.33 -10.14 14.91
C ALA A 266 0.05 -9.61 14.54
N SER A 267 0.49 -9.79 13.29
CA SER A 267 1.73 -9.21 12.75
C SER A 267 1.62 -7.69 12.65
N ALA A 268 0.46 -7.16 12.24
CA ALA A 268 0.19 -5.72 12.24
C ALA A 268 0.12 -5.14 13.66
N ALA A 269 -0.49 -5.83 14.61
CA ALA A 269 -0.57 -5.44 16.02
C ALA A 269 0.81 -5.48 16.72
N ALA A 270 1.64 -6.49 16.44
CA ALA A 270 3.02 -6.57 16.93
C ALA A 270 3.92 -5.50 16.28
N PHE A 271 3.64 -5.12 15.03
CA PHE A 271 4.29 -4.01 14.33
C PHE A 271 3.98 -2.66 14.97
N ILE A 272 2.74 -2.49 15.40
CA ILE A 272 2.28 -1.38 16.21
C ILE A 272 2.89 -1.39 17.63
N ALA A 273 3.58 -2.45 18.11
CA ALA A 273 4.20 -2.50 19.44
C ALA A 273 5.70 -2.18 19.47
N ALA A 274 6.36 -2.00 18.31
CA ALA A 274 7.82 -1.92 18.12
C ALA A 274 8.62 -3.20 18.39
N ASP A 275 8.00 -4.38 18.32
CA ASP A 275 8.69 -5.68 18.40
C ASP A 275 8.14 -6.70 17.38
N ALA A 276 8.04 -6.29 16.11
CA ALA A 276 7.26 -7.02 15.08
C ALA A 276 7.97 -8.13 14.30
N ALA A 277 9.26 -8.29 14.48
CA ALA A 277 9.96 -9.39 13.84
C ALA A 277 9.72 -10.66 14.67
N VAL A 278 9.58 -11.82 14.05
CA VAL A 278 9.64 -13.08 14.82
C VAL A 278 11.02 -13.27 15.46
N GLY A 279 12.04 -12.59 14.92
CA GLY A 279 13.38 -12.48 15.47
C GLY A 279 14.33 -11.78 14.49
N ASN A 280 15.62 -11.88 14.77
CA ASN A 280 16.69 -11.40 13.89
C ASN A 280 17.58 -12.59 13.50
N ALA A 281 18.12 -12.59 12.29
CA ALA A 281 19.05 -13.61 11.85
C ALA A 281 20.14 -13.08 10.92
N ILE A 282 21.30 -13.74 10.92
CA ILE A 282 22.45 -13.43 10.06
C ILE A 282 22.63 -14.56 9.06
N TYR A 283 22.95 -14.21 7.83
CA TYR A 283 23.23 -15.17 6.76
C TYR A 283 24.59 -14.86 6.16
N MET A 284 25.26 -15.88 5.61
CA MET A 284 26.52 -15.64 4.92
C MET A 284 26.29 -14.98 3.56
N LEU A 285 25.60 -15.68 2.66
CA LEU A 285 25.48 -15.28 1.25
C LEU A 285 24.53 -14.09 1.01
N PRO A 286 23.32 -14.02 1.60
CA PRO A 286 22.47 -12.82 1.54
C PRO A 286 23.14 -11.52 2.01
N SER A 287 24.11 -11.59 2.93
CA SER A 287 24.84 -10.40 3.41
C SER A 287 25.86 -9.85 2.41
N PHE A 288 26.10 -10.51 1.27
CA PHE A 288 26.96 -9.98 0.20
C PHE A 288 26.18 -9.19 -0.86
N TYR A 289 24.85 -9.20 -0.83
CA TYR A 289 24.05 -8.46 -1.79
C TYR A 289 24.08 -6.99 -1.44
N ASN A 290 24.52 -6.14 -2.36
CA ASN A 290 24.57 -4.70 -2.17
C ASN A 290 23.17 -4.07 -2.21
N HIS A 291 23.11 -2.84 -1.70
CA HIS A 291 21.88 -2.07 -1.66
C HIS A 291 21.53 -1.43 -3.01
N ASP A 292 20.25 -1.49 -3.37
CA ASP A 292 19.63 -0.56 -4.32
C ASP A 292 18.23 -0.15 -3.82
N CYS A 293 17.85 1.12 -4.03
CA CYS A 293 16.48 1.57 -3.73
C CYS A 293 15.47 1.11 -4.79
N ASP A 294 15.95 0.63 -5.94
CA ASP A 294 15.18 -0.06 -6.97
C ASP A 294 15.84 -1.41 -7.30
N PRO A 295 15.71 -2.41 -6.40
CA PRO A 295 16.47 -3.65 -6.49
C PRO A 295 15.98 -4.56 -7.62
N ASN A 296 16.87 -5.40 -8.15
CA ASN A 296 16.52 -6.46 -9.10
C ASN A 296 16.29 -7.83 -8.43
N ALA A 297 16.58 -7.97 -7.13
CA ALA A 297 16.30 -9.16 -6.33
C ALA A 297 15.61 -8.81 -5.00
N HIS A 298 14.85 -9.76 -4.46
CA HIS A 298 14.26 -9.63 -3.13
C HIS A 298 14.43 -10.91 -2.30
N ILE A 299 14.52 -10.73 -0.99
CA ILE A 299 14.63 -11.79 0.01
C ILE A 299 13.28 -11.99 0.71
N ILE A 300 12.86 -13.25 0.90
CA ILE A 300 11.60 -13.60 1.55
C ILE A 300 11.77 -14.73 2.56
N TRP A 301 11.00 -14.66 3.65
CA TRP A 301 10.89 -15.69 4.68
C TRP A 301 9.46 -16.21 4.72
N LEU A 302 9.23 -17.38 4.13
CA LEU A 302 7.88 -17.92 3.96
C LEU A 302 7.33 -18.52 5.26
N GLU A 303 8.13 -19.34 5.95
CA GLU A 303 7.64 -20.13 7.09
C GLU A 303 8.51 -20.04 8.34
N ASN A 304 9.79 -19.72 8.17
CA ASN A 304 10.80 -19.75 9.20
C ASN A 304 11.96 -18.84 8.77
N ALA A 305 13.04 -18.81 9.56
CA ALA A 305 14.24 -18.04 9.27
C ALA A 305 15.04 -18.55 8.06
N ASN A 306 14.58 -19.52 7.26
CA ASN A 306 15.25 -19.86 6.00
C ASN A 306 14.85 -18.86 4.92
N ALA A 307 15.85 -18.13 4.42
CA ALA A 307 15.66 -17.12 3.40
C ALA A 307 15.56 -17.76 2.01
N LYS A 308 14.71 -17.20 1.15
CA LYS A 308 14.69 -17.46 -0.30
C LYS A 308 14.94 -16.15 -1.04
N LEU A 309 15.86 -16.15 -2.00
CA LEU A 309 16.13 -14.98 -2.84
C LEU A 309 15.56 -15.20 -4.24
N LYS A 310 14.79 -14.24 -4.73
CA LYS A 310 14.10 -14.30 -6.02
C LYS A 310 14.34 -13.05 -6.85
N ALA A 311 14.44 -13.23 -8.16
CA ALA A 311 14.55 -12.14 -9.11
C ALA A 311 13.21 -11.37 -9.22
N LEU A 312 13.28 -10.03 -9.26
CA LEU A 312 12.11 -9.14 -9.41
C LEU A 312 11.80 -8.84 -10.88
N ARG A 313 12.80 -8.96 -11.75
CA ARG A 313 12.71 -8.81 -13.21
C ARG A 313 13.66 -9.79 -13.88
N ASN A 314 13.69 -9.83 -15.20
CA ASN A 314 14.74 -10.53 -15.93
C ASN A 314 16.10 -9.85 -15.62
N ILE A 315 17.12 -10.67 -15.37
CA ILE A 315 18.48 -10.26 -15.00
C ILE A 315 19.45 -10.87 -15.99
N GLU A 316 20.33 -10.06 -16.55
CA GLU A 316 21.30 -10.52 -17.54
C GLU A 316 22.51 -11.20 -16.89
N ALA A 317 23.19 -12.07 -17.65
CA ALA A 317 24.43 -12.66 -17.19
C ALA A 317 25.49 -11.58 -16.93
N GLY A 318 26.10 -11.59 -15.75
CA GLY A 318 27.09 -10.62 -15.32
C GLY A 318 26.53 -9.38 -14.64
N GLU A 319 25.21 -9.18 -14.62
CA GLU A 319 24.55 -8.08 -13.90
C GLU A 319 24.69 -8.24 -12.37
N GLU A 320 24.89 -7.15 -11.63
CA GLU A 320 24.95 -7.18 -10.16
C GLU A 320 23.56 -7.40 -9.57
N LEU A 321 23.44 -8.39 -8.68
CA LEU A 321 22.25 -8.67 -7.90
C LEU A 321 22.22 -7.79 -6.65
N ARG A 322 21.19 -6.96 -6.54
CA ARG A 322 21.02 -5.99 -5.45
C ARG A 322 19.67 -6.19 -4.76
N ILE A 323 19.66 -5.95 -3.45
CA ILE A 323 18.46 -5.99 -2.60
C ILE A 323 18.24 -4.63 -1.94
N CYS A 324 17.04 -4.39 -1.41
CA CYS A 324 16.77 -3.17 -0.64
C CYS A 324 16.95 -3.43 0.86
N TYR A 325 17.75 -2.61 1.54
CA TYR A 325 18.04 -2.75 2.98
C TYR A 325 17.01 -2.04 3.87
N ILE A 326 16.32 -1.06 3.29
CA ILE A 326 15.47 -0.10 3.99
C ILE A 326 14.12 0.00 3.29
N ASP A 327 13.19 0.78 3.85
CA ASP A 327 11.95 1.09 3.15
C ASP A 327 12.20 2.07 1.99
N ALA A 328 12.19 1.55 0.77
CA ALA A 328 12.38 2.33 -0.46
C ALA A 328 11.27 3.36 -0.74
N SER A 329 10.19 3.39 0.06
CA SER A 329 9.11 4.38 -0.02
C SER A 329 9.41 5.67 0.75
N MET A 330 10.44 5.69 1.61
CA MET A 330 10.87 6.88 2.36
C MET A 330 11.42 7.97 1.43
N GLU A 331 11.40 9.23 1.86
CA GLU A 331 11.99 10.36 1.11
C GLU A 331 13.50 10.16 0.90
N PHE A 332 14.05 10.72 -0.20
CA PHE A 332 15.44 10.52 -0.58
C PHE A 332 16.43 10.88 0.55
N GLU A 333 16.25 12.04 1.18
CA GLU A 333 17.10 12.48 2.30
C GLU A 333 17.02 11.52 3.48
N ALA A 334 15.83 11.03 3.82
CA ALA A 334 15.67 10.06 4.92
C ALA A 334 16.31 8.71 4.59
N ARG A 335 16.23 8.26 3.33
CA ARG A 335 16.93 7.05 2.86
C ARG A 335 18.44 7.22 2.97
N GLN A 336 18.97 8.34 2.47
CA GLN A 336 20.40 8.64 2.56
C GLN A 336 20.88 8.72 4.01
N LYS A 337 20.11 9.38 4.86
CA LYS A 337 20.40 9.50 6.29
C LYS A 337 20.53 8.13 6.95
N ILE A 338 19.54 7.25 6.75
CA ILE A 338 19.56 5.89 7.31
C ILE A 338 20.69 5.03 6.74
N LEU A 339 21.02 5.17 5.46
CA LEU A 339 22.11 4.41 4.85
C LEU A 339 23.48 4.90 5.34
N ALA A 340 23.65 6.21 5.49
CA ALA A 340 24.86 6.81 6.03
C ALA A 340 25.06 6.46 7.51
N GLU A 341 24.03 6.60 8.34
CA GLU A 341 24.10 6.31 9.79
C GLU A 341 23.98 4.82 10.14
N GLY A 342 23.24 4.05 9.34
CA GLY A 342 23.01 2.64 9.61
C GLY A 342 24.12 1.75 9.04
N PHE A 343 24.58 2.08 7.83
CA PHE A 343 25.42 1.22 7.01
C PHE A 343 26.73 1.87 6.56
N GLY A 344 26.92 3.18 6.80
CA GLY A 344 28.17 3.87 6.51
C GLY A 344 28.40 4.23 5.04
N PHE A 345 27.36 4.30 4.20
CA PHE A 345 27.49 4.66 2.79
C PHE A 345 26.33 5.54 2.29
N GLN A 346 26.58 6.28 1.21
CA GLN A 346 25.55 7.03 0.47
C GLN A 346 25.15 6.25 -0.79
N CYS A 347 23.85 6.17 -1.05
CA CYS A 347 23.33 5.41 -2.19
C CYS A 347 23.33 6.26 -3.48
N GLY A 348 23.96 5.74 -4.54
CA GLY A 348 24.05 6.40 -5.85
C GLY A 348 23.03 5.93 -6.90
N CYS A 349 21.96 5.22 -6.51
CA CYS A 349 20.97 4.69 -7.46
C CYS A 349 20.16 5.77 -8.21
N PHE A 350 19.59 5.48 -9.38
CA PHE A 350 18.85 6.48 -10.19
C PHE A 350 17.59 7.08 -9.53
N LYS A 351 17.14 6.53 -8.39
CA LYS A 351 16.02 7.06 -7.60
C LYS A 351 16.35 8.38 -6.87
N VAL A 352 17.44 9.07 -7.24
CA VAL A 352 18.03 10.27 -6.61
C VAL A 352 17.34 11.60 -6.99
N HIS A 353 16.54 11.69 -8.07
CA HIS A 353 16.05 13.01 -8.57
C HIS A 353 14.54 13.21 -8.71
N ALA A 354 13.69 12.33 -8.19
CA ALA A 354 12.25 12.52 -8.27
C ALA A 354 11.71 13.50 -7.20
N THR A 355 12.04 14.79 -7.31
CA THR A 355 11.15 15.83 -6.81
C THR A 355 9.89 15.80 -7.67
N GLY A 356 8.83 15.17 -7.18
CA GLY A 356 7.48 15.39 -7.71
C GLY A 356 7.04 14.63 -8.97
N GLN A 357 7.80 13.68 -9.51
CA GLN A 357 7.29 12.77 -10.56
C GLN A 357 7.37 11.31 -10.11
N PHE A 358 6.21 10.73 -9.82
CA PHE A 358 6.06 9.28 -9.71
C PHE A 358 6.13 8.71 -11.13
N SER A 359 7.29 8.17 -11.53
CA SER A 359 7.29 7.10 -12.52
C SER A 359 6.63 5.89 -11.85
N SER A 360 5.42 5.60 -12.30
CA SER A 360 4.60 4.50 -11.83
C SER A 360 4.99 3.22 -12.56
N PHE A 361 5.95 2.45 -12.07
CA PHE A 361 6.15 1.00 -12.36
C PHE A 361 7.05 0.47 -11.21
N THR A 362 6.78 -0.56 -10.40
CA THR A 362 5.85 -1.68 -10.44
C THR A 362 5.60 -2.15 -8.99
N VAL A 363 4.36 -2.10 -8.51
CA VAL A 363 3.89 -3.03 -7.45
C VAL A 363 2.91 -3.96 -8.14
N MET A 364 3.45 -4.88 -8.95
CA MET A 364 2.72 -6.07 -9.33
C MET A 364 2.72 -7.02 -8.13
N LYS A 365 1.57 -7.07 -7.47
CA LYS A 365 1.07 -8.34 -6.94
C LYS A 365 0.82 -9.27 -8.13
N MET A 366 1.54 -10.37 -8.22
CA MET A 366 1.01 -11.65 -8.75
C MET A 366 0.94 -12.56 -7.50
N LYS A 367 -0.20 -13.02 -6.97
CA LYS A 367 -1.31 -13.76 -7.60
C LYS A 367 -0.80 -14.65 -8.71
N GLY A 368 -0.46 -15.90 -8.36
CA GLY A 368 -0.25 -16.95 -9.34
C GLY A 368 -1.55 -17.24 -10.09
N ASN A 369 -1.47 -17.31 -11.41
CA ASN A 369 -1.63 -18.57 -12.15
C ASN A 369 -1.04 -18.43 -13.56
N LEU A 370 -0.83 -19.59 -14.16
CA LEU A 370 0.04 -20.02 -15.25
C LEU A 370 -0.40 -19.58 -16.68
N TYR A 371 0.56 -19.60 -17.62
CA TYR A 371 0.48 -19.40 -19.10
C TYR A 371 0.38 -17.94 -19.56
N SER A 372 1.07 -17.42 -20.60
CA SER A 372 1.78 -17.96 -21.76
C SER A 372 2.83 -16.92 -22.26
N LEU A 373 3.87 -17.39 -22.96
CA LEU A 373 4.88 -16.59 -23.67
C LEU A 373 4.26 -15.75 -24.81
N VAL A 374 4.92 -14.64 -25.21
CA VAL A 374 5.60 -14.48 -26.53
C VAL A 374 6.09 -13.02 -26.77
N LEU A 375 7.41 -12.92 -26.97
CA LEU A 375 8.23 -12.04 -27.82
C LEU A 375 7.91 -10.54 -27.98
N ALA A 376 8.85 -9.71 -27.52
CA ALA A 376 9.12 -8.39 -28.06
C ALA A 376 10.10 -8.52 -29.24
N GLU A 377 9.75 -7.96 -30.40
CA GLU A 377 10.73 -7.59 -31.43
C GLU A 377 10.94 -6.07 -31.39
N ASN A 378 12.17 -5.71 -31.01
CA ASN A 378 13.03 -4.64 -31.50
C ASN A 378 12.37 -3.41 -32.14
N PHE A 379 12.68 -2.22 -31.63
CA PHE A 379 13.27 -1.18 -32.50
C PHE A 379 14.19 -0.24 -31.72
N HIS A 380 15.45 -0.24 -32.18
CA HIS A 380 16.51 0.70 -31.84
C HIS A 380 16.17 2.12 -32.32
N VAL A 381 16.51 3.10 -31.49
CA VAL A 381 16.66 4.50 -31.89
C VAL A 381 17.87 4.61 -32.81
N CYS A 382 17.68 5.19 -34.00
CA CYS A 382 18.76 5.81 -34.77
C CYS A 382 18.31 7.19 -35.24
N THR A 383 19.22 8.13 -35.07
CA THR A 383 19.10 9.56 -35.28
C THR A 383 19.09 9.94 -36.76
N GLY A 384 18.39 11.04 -37.12
CA GLY A 384 18.81 11.94 -38.19
C GLY A 384 18.01 11.99 -39.51
N ARG A 385 17.41 13.18 -39.72
CA ARG A 385 17.20 13.92 -41.00
C ARG A 385 16.21 13.40 -42.07
N ARG A 386 15.25 14.29 -42.36
CA ARG A 386 14.54 14.60 -43.63
C ARG A 386 14.40 13.48 -44.68
N ALA A 387 13.16 13.03 -44.91
CA ALA A 387 12.65 12.69 -46.24
C ALA A 387 11.10 12.69 -46.27
N SER A 388 10.56 12.80 -47.49
CA SER A 388 9.28 13.42 -47.85
C SER A 388 8.05 12.49 -47.90
N LYS A 389 6.86 13.11 -47.83
CA LYS A 389 5.51 12.53 -47.94
C LYS A 389 5.23 11.97 -49.34
N THR A 390 5.57 10.73 -49.69
CA THR A 390 5.02 10.07 -50.92
C THR A 390 5.17 8.54 -50.96
N LEU A 391 4.70 7.76 -49.96
CA LEU A 391 4.73 6.28 -50.11
C LEU A 391 3.72 5.48 -49.27
N VAL A 392 2.45 5.91 -49.19
CA VAL A 392 1.35 5.13 -48.55
C VAL A 392 0.15 4.92 -49.50
N LEU A 393 0.32 5.08 -50.81
CA LEU A 393 -0.79 5.03 -51.80
C LEU A 393 -0.83 3.77 -52.68
N LEU A 394 -0.03 2.73 -52.42
CA LEU A 394 0.09 1.57 -53.34
C LEU A 394 -0.28 0.19 -52.76
N HIS A 395 -0.94 0.11 -51.61
CA HIS A 395 -1.40 -1.20 -51.07
C HIS A 395 -2.90 -1.31 -50.79
N ARG A 396 -3.72 -0.41 -51.37
CA ARG A 396 -5.19 -0.38 -51.17
C ARG A 396 -6.00 -0.83 -52.40
N HIS A 397 -5.34 -1.28 -53.48
CA HIS A 397 -6.01 -1.50 -54.77
C HIS A 397 -6.04 -2.95 -55.27
N HIS A 398 -5.67 -3.95 -54.44
CA HIS A 398 -5.53 -5.34 -54.90
C HIS A 398 -6.44 -6.39 -54.23
N LEU A 399 -7.40 -5.99 -53.38
CA LEU A 399 -8.35 -6.89 -52.72
C LEU A 399 -9.82 -6.48 -52.93
N GLN A 400 -10.15 -5.89 -54.08
CA GLN A 400 -11.51 -5.43 -54.38
C GLN A 400 -12.00 -5.92 -55.75
N LEU A 401 -11.78 -7.20 -56.06
CA LEU A 401 -12.40 -7.86 -57.21
C LEU A 401 -12.55 -9.36 -56.90
N GLN A 402 -13.64 -9.73 -56.20
CA GLN A 402 -14.38 -11.00 -56.27
C GLN A 402 -15.21 -11.18 -54.99
N CYS A 403 -16.41 -10.59 -54.95
CA CYS A 403 -17.61 -11.22 -54.40
C CYS A 403 -18.79 -10.28 -54.68
N GLY A 404 -19.39 -10.45 -55.85
CA GLY A 404 -20.69 -9.88 -56.16
C GLY A 404 -21.80 -10.86 -55.74
N GLN A 405 -22.87 -10.30 -55.20
CA GLN A 405 -24.22 -10.89 -55.09
C GLN A 405 -24.41 -12.03 -54.09
N TRP A 406 -24.62 -11.70 -52.81
CA TRP A 406 -25.77 -12.19 -52.04
C TRP A 406 -26.25 -11.07 -51.11
N GLY A 407 -27.55 -10.79 -51.17
CA GLY A 407 -28.18 -9.59 -50.64
C GLY A 407 -28.39 -9.58 -49.13
N TRP A 408 -28.22 -8.38 -48.57
CA TRP A 408 -29.05 -7.79 -47.51
C TRP A 408 -29.33 -8.64 -46.28
N TRP A 409 -28.38 -8.80 -45.36
CA TRP A 409 -28.55 -8.73 -43.89
C TRP A 409 -27.15 -8.72 -43.26
N SER A 410 -26.49 -7.56 -43.18
CA SER A 410 -25.28 -7.42 -42.36
C SER A 410 -25.35 -6.15 -41.53
N ARG A 411 -25.60 -6.38 -40.24
CA ARG A 411 -25.29 -5.60 -39.04
C ARG A 411 -24.57 -4.28 -39.32
N ARG A 412 -25.33 -3.17 -39.27
CA ARG A 412 -24.78 -1.83 -39.05
C ARG A 412 -24.14 -1.81 -37.66
N TRP A 413 -22.83 -2.03 -37.58
CA TRP A 413 -22.04 -1.62 -36.43
C TRP A 413 -22.04 -0.08 -36.40
N LEU A 414 -22.90 0.51 -35.57
CA LEU A 414 -22.94 1.95 -35.33
C LEU A 414 -21.56 2.39 -34.82
N VAL A 415 -21.01 3.40 -35.49
CA VAL A 415 -19.69 3.98 -35.25
C VAL A 415 -19.49 4.29 -33.77
N LYS A 416 -18.56 3.60 -33.10
CA LYS A 416 -18.13 3.87 -31.71
C LYS A 416 -17.77 5.36 -31.56
N VAL A 417 -18.71 6.18 -31.07
CA VAL A 417 -18.48 7.60 -30.81
C VAL A 417 -17.58 7.69 -29.58
N ARG A 418 -16.28 7.92 -29.80
CA ARG A 418 -15.33 8.18 -28.71
C ARG A 418 -15.34 9.68 -28.43
N LEU A 419 -15.90 10.06 -27.28
CA LEU A 419 -15.91 11.44 -26.81
C LEU A 419 -14.57 11.73 -26.12
N LYS A 420 -13.97 12.89 -26.40
CA LYS A 420 -12.75 13.35 -25.72
C LYS A 420 -13.11 13.62 -24.26
N TRP A 421 -12.25 13.17 -23.34
CA TRP A 421 -12.43 13.48 -21.92
C TRP A 421 -12.12 14.97 -21.69
N VAL A 422 -12.98 15.65 -20.93
CA VAL A 422 -12.81 17.07 -20.60
C VAL A 422 -12.84 17.23 -19.09
N LYS A 423 -11.82 17.93 -18.59
CA LYS A 423 -11.64 18.26 -17.18
C LYS A 423 -12.75 19.22 -16.72
N ASN A 424 -13.34 18.93 -15.56
CA ASN A 424 -14.27 19.83 -14.88
C ASN A 424 -13.58 20.37 -13.61
N ARG A 425 -13.18 21.65 -13.63
CA ARG A 425 -12.44 22.30 -12.54
C ARG A 425 -13.25 22.35 -11.24
N GLY A 426 -14.54 22.69 -11.32
CA GLY A 426 -15.43 22.76 -10.15
C GLY A 426 -15.58 21.40 -9.46
N LEU A 427 -15.89 20.34 -10.21
CA LEU A 427 -15.99 18.99 -9.65
C LEU A 427 -14.65 18.48 -9.12
N ASP A 428 -13.55 18.77 -9.80
CA ASP A 428 -12.20 18.42 -9.33
C ASP A 428 -11.85 19.09 -7.99
N HIS A 429 -12.22 20.36 -7.81
CA HIS A 429 -12.03 21.09 -6.55
C HIS A 429 -12.84 20.47 -5.40
N ILE A 430 -14.11 20.13 -5.65
CA ILE A 430 -14.96 19.44 -4.66
C ILE A 430 -14.37 18.07 -4.29
N ILE A 431 -13.79 17.34 -5.25
CA ILE A 431 -13.14 16.06 -4.99
C ILE A 431 -11.90 16.22 -4.11
N ASP A 432 -11.07 17.22 -4.37
CA ASP A 432 -9.88 17.49 -3.55
C ASP A 432 -10.27 17.85 -2.11
N ARG A 433 -11.21 18.78 -1.96
CA ARG A 433 -11.80 19.18 -0.67
C ARG A 433 -12.37 17.99 0.11
N ASP A 434 -13.23 17.21 -0.51
CA ASP A 434 -13.91 16.11 0.16
C ASP A 434 -12.98 14.91 0.43
N THR A 435 -11.87 14.78 -0.31
CA THR A 435 -10.84 13.78 -0.02
C THR A 435 -10.16 14.07 1.31
N ASP A 436 -9.83 15.34 1.56
CA ASP A 436 -9.29 15.80 2.84
C ASP A 436 -10.31 15.62 3.99
N ILE A 437 -11.59 15.97 3.77
CA ILE A 437 -12.66 15.75 4.77
C ILE A 437 -12.82 14.26 5.07
N LYS A 438 -12.90 13.41 4.05
CA LYS A 438 -12.99 11.95 4.20
C LYS A 438 -11.82 11.41 4.98
N ALA A 439 -10.60 11.88 4.70
CA ALA A 439 -9.42 11.48 5.45
C ALA A 439 -9.50 11.90 6.92
N ALA A 440 -9.93 13.13 7.20
CA ALA A 440 -10.13 13.63 8.56
C ALA A 440 -11.17 12.79 9.33
N CYS A 441 -12.32 12.47 8.73
CA CYS A 441 -13.35 11.64 9.35
C CYS A 441 -12.84 10.22 9.65
N LEU A 442 -12.13 9.58 8.71
CA LEU A 442 -11.58 8.23 8.90
C LEU A 442 -10.50 8.18 9.98
N LEU A 443 -9.63 9.20 10.05
CA LEU A 443 -8.63 9.33 11.10
C LEU A 443 -9.29 9.62 12.46
N LYS A 444 -10.32 10.46 12.48
CA LYS A 444 -11.12 10.74 13.69
C LYS A 444 -11.77 9.46 14.22
N ASP A 445 -12.40 8.66 13.36
CA ASP A 445 -12.98 7.36 13.73
C ASP A 445 -11.91 6.40 14.28
N ALA A 446 -10.74 6.34 13.66
CA ALA A 446 -9.64 5.50 14.12
C ALA A 446 -9.10 5.90 15.51
N ILE A 447 -9.01 7.20 15.79
CA ILE A 447 -8.58 7.72 17.10
C ILE A 447 -9.69 7.48 18.15
N ALA A 448 -10.95 7.71 17.80
CA ALA A 448 -12.09 7.48 18.70
C ALA A 448 -12.24 5.99 19.08
N ALA A 449 -11.94 5.08 18.14
CA ALA A 449 -11.97 3.64 18.37
C ALA A 449 -10.77 3.12 19.18
N ALA A 450 -9.72 3.93 19.39
CA ALA A 450 -8.58 3.51 20.18
C ALA A 450 -8.96 3.43 21.67
N PRO A 451 -8.69 2.32 22.39
CA PRO A 451 -9.09 2.14 23.79
C PRO A 451 -8.60 3.25 24.74
N SER A 452 -7.46 3.85 24.42
CA SER A 452 -6.85 4.96 25.18
C SER A 452 -7.24 6.35 24.68
N GLY A 453 -8.05 6.47 23.62
CA GLY A 453 -8.34 7.74 22.94
C GLY A 453 -7.11 8.43 22.32
N LEU A 454 -6.01 7.69 22.22
CA LEU A 454 -4.68 8.15 21.79
C LEU A 454 -4.14 7.17 20.75
N LEU A 455 -3.79 7.68 19.58
CA LEU A 455 -3.26 6.90 18.47
C LEU A 455 -1.79 7.26 18.20
N PRO A 456 -0.82 6.35 18.40
CA PRO A 456 0.58 6.61 18.11
C PRO A 456 0.84 6.84 16.62
N ALA A 457 1.79 7.73 16.28
CA ALA A 457 2.11 8.09 14.89
C ALA A 457 2.46 6.88 14.00
N ARG A 458 3.10 5.85 14.56
CA ARG A 458 3.44 4.60 13.84
C ARG A 458 2.20 3.85 13.32
N SER A 459 1.07 3.95 14.00
CA SER A 459 -0.19 3.31 13.60
C SER A 459 -0.84 3.99 12.40
N LEU A 460 -0.37 5.17 12.01
CA LEU A 460 -0.95 5.97 10.93
C LEU A 460 -0.48 5.52 9.54
N ALA A 461 0.64 4.80 9.44
CA ALA A 461 1.22 4.37 8.17
C ALA A 461 0.26 3.47 7.36
N GLN A 462 -0.52 2.62 8.03
CA GLN A 462 -1.50 1.73 7.39
C GLN A 462 -2.66 2.49 6.71
N PHE A 463 -2.93 3.73 7.14
CA PHE A 463 -4.02 4.52 6.58
C PHE A 463 -3.62 5.25 5.29
N GLN A 464 -2.31 5.43 5.02
CA GLN A 464 -1.81 6.22 3.88
C GLN A 464 -2.44 5.79 2.54
N LYS A 465 -2.54 4.48 2.28
CA LYS A 465 -3.10 3.95 1.03
C LYS A 465 -4.61 4.14 0.90
N ASN A 466 -5.34 4.13 2.02
CA ASN A 466 -6.81 4.13 2.02
C ASN A 466 -7.40 5.54 2.00
N LEU A 467 -6.69 6.52 2.58
CA LEU A 467 -7.16 7.90 2.71
C LEU A 467 -7.14 8.69 1.40
N GLY A 468 -6.30 8.30 0.42
CA GLY A 468 -6.19 9.03 -0.85
C GLY A 468 -5.50 10.39 -0.74
N LEU A 469 -4.74 10.62 0.34
CA LEU A 469 -4.01 11.85 0.59
C LEU A 469 -2.77 11.95 -0.33
N THR A 470 -2.51 13.15 -0.83
CA THR A 470 -1.28 13.47 -1.58
C THR A 470 -0.08 13.71 -0.67
N VAL A 471 -0.32 13.97 0.61
CA VAL A 471 0.67 14.20 1.66
C VAL A 471 0.74 13.03 2.67
N PRO A 472 1.85 12.85 3.40
CA PRO A 472 1.92 11.87 4.48
C PRO A 472 0.86 12.13 5.57
N VAL A 473 0.24 11.06 6.11
CA VAL A 473 -0.80 11.18 7.16
C VAL A 473 -0.31 11.99 8.35
N LEU A 474 0.95 11.84 8.75
CA LEU A 474 1.52 12.60 9.86
C LEU A 474 1.56 14.12 9.58
N ARG A 475 1.92 14.50 8.34
CA ARG A 475 1.90 15.90 7.90
C ARG A 475 0.47 16.42 7.84
N PHE A 476 -0.49 15.59 7.42
CA PHE A 476 -1.91 15.92 7.43
C PHE A 476 -2.45 16.19 8.84
N LEU A 477 -2.20 15.32 9.81
CA LEU A 477 -2.67 15.52 11.19
C LEU A 477 -2.10 16.81 11.80
N ARG A 478 -0.80 17.05 11.63
CA ARG A 478 -0.12 18.26 12.10
C ARG A 478 -0.61 19.55 11.43
N ARG A 479 -1.20 19.43 10.24
CA ARG A 479 -1.79 20.56 9.51
C ARG A 479 -3.09 21.05 10.17
N TYR A 480 -3.80 20.20 10.91
CA TYR A 480 -5.11 20.50 11.49
C TYR A 480 -5.15 20.31 13.02
N PRO A 481 -4.48 21.16 13.81
CA PRO A 481 -4.41 21.05 15.27
C PRO A 481 -5.76 21.25 15.97
N THR A 482 -6.75 21.85 15.29
CA THR A 482 -8.14 22.02 15.75
C THR A 482 -8.95 20.72 15.71
N LEU A 483 -8.50 19.72 14.95
CA LEU A 483 -9.08 18.38 14.92
C LEU A 483 -8.22 17.37 15.69
N PHE A 484 -6.90 17.46 15.55
CA PHE A 484 -5.96 16.48 16.06
C PHE A 484 -4.93 17.13 16.98
N ARG A 485 -4.93 16.71 18.24
CA ARG A 485 -3.96 17.19 19.22
C ARG A 485 -2.78 16.23 19.30
N GLU A 486 -1.59 16.74 19.01
CA GLU A 486 -0.33 16.00 19.17
C GLU A 486 0.08 16.05 20.64
N LEU A 487 0.33 14.88 21.23
CA LEU A 487 0.73 14.67 22.61
C LEU A 487 1.92 13.69 22.65
N PRO A 488 2.85 13.83 23.59
CA PRO A 488 3.88 12.82 23.79
C PRO A 488 3.25 11.50 24.25
N HIS A 489 3.74 10.37 23.75
CA HIS A 489 3.24 9.08 24.17
C HIS A 489 3.51 8.85 25.68
N PRO A 490 2.55 8.34 26.48
CA PRO A 490 2.69 8.23 27.94
C PRO A 490 3.91 7.44 28.43
N ARG A 491 4.38 6.48 27.62
CA ARG A 491 5.58 5.67 27.91
C ARG A 491 6.83 6.06 27.10
N PHE A 492 6.67 6.83 26.03
CA PHE A 492 7.74 7.18 25.08
C PHE A 492 7.62 8.64 24.67
N PRO A 493 8.15 9.59 25.45
CA PRO A 493 7.94 11.02 25.20
C PRO A 493 8.37 11.49 23.80
N SER A 494 9.32 10.81 23.17
CA SER A 494 9.80 11.07 21.81
C SER A 494 8.87 10.58 20.69
N LEU A 495 7.89 9.71 20.99
CA LEU A 495 6.92 9.21 20.03
C LEU A 495 5.66 10.09 20.07
N PRO A 496 5.31 10.79 18.98
CA PRO A 496 4.07 11.55 18.95
C PRO A 496 2.86 10.62 18.90
N ALA A 497 1.85 10.95 19.70
CA ALA A 497 0.53 10.35 19.71
C ALA A 497 -0.50 11.44 19.41
N PHE A 498 -1.61 11.05 18.78
CA PHE A 498 -2.68 11.96 18.41
C PHE A 498 -3.96 11.62 19.17
N SER A 499 -4.54 12.62 19.82
CA SER A 499 -5.90 12.55 20.39
C SER A 499 -6.83 13.47 19.59
N LEU A 500 -8.14 13.29 19.77
CA LEU A 500 -9.10 14.26 19.26
C LEU A 500 -9.00 15.57 20.05
N ALA A 501 -9.04 16.69 19.35
CA ALA A 501 -9.22 18.01 19.95
C ALA A 501 -10.71 18.23 20.31
N PRO A 502 -11.06 19.20 21.18
CA PRO A 502 -12.44 19.46 21.58
C PRO A 502 -13.42 19.64 20.41
N GLY A 503 -13.00 20.38 19.36
CA GLY A 503 -13.80 20.55 18.15
C GLY A 503 -14.08 19.24 17.41
N ALA A 504 -13.10 18.34 17.33
CA ALA A 504 -13.30 17.02 16.73
C ALA A 504 -14.20 16.10 17.57
N LEU A 505 -14.17 16.22 18.91
CA LEU A 505 -15.06 15.46 19.80
C LEU A 505 -16.53 15.90 19.64
N LEU A 506 -16.78 17.22 19.52
CA LEU A 506 -18.12 17.75 19.25
C LEU A 506 -18.65 17.25 17.90
N LEU A 507 -17.84 17.35 16.85
CA LEU A 507 -18.20 16.84 15.52
C LEU A 507 -18.40 15.31 15.51
N HIS A 508 -17.58 14.56 16.25
CA HIS A 508 -17.74 13.10 16.41
C HIS A 508 -19.09 12.74 17.05
N ARG A 509 -19.51 13.47 18.09
CA ARG A 509 -20.81 13.27 18.74
C ARG A 509 -21.97 13.55 17.79
N ARG A 510 -21.96 14.69 17.10
CA ARG A 510 -23.00 15.06 16.12
C ARG A 510 -23.08 14.09 14.94
N GLU A 511 -21.95 13.59 14.45
CA GLU A 511 -21.96 12.55 13.40
C GLU A 511 -22.58 11.24 13.93
N SER A 512 -22.28 10.87 15.18
CA SER A 512 -22.90 9.70 15.85
C SER A 512 -24.41 9.87 16.04
N GLU A 513 -24.89 11.04 16.44
CA GLU A 513 -26.32 11.36 16.52
C GLU A 513 -27.00 11.28 15.15
N ALA A 514 -26.36 11.82 14.10
CA ALA A 514 -26.87 11.75 12.74
C ALA A 514 -26.89 10.30 12.21
N PHE A 515 -25.91 9.47 12.57
CA PHE A 515 -25.96 8.03 12.29
C PHE A 515 -27.15 7.39 12.98
N GLN A 516 -27.36 7.62 14.28
CA GLN A 516 -28.48 7.04 15.02
C GLN A 516 -29.84 7.47 14.45
N ALA A 517 -29.99 8.73 14.06
CA ALA A 517 -31.21 9.26 13.46
C ALA A 517 -31.53 8.60 12.10
N THR A 518 -30.51 8.25 11.31
CA THR A 518 -30.67 7.69 9.95
C THR A 518 -30.56 6.16 9.90
N LEU A 519 -30.11 5.52 10.98
CA LEU A 519 -29.72 4.11 10.99
C LEU A 519 -30.85 3.15 10.61
N ARG A 520 -32.04 3.35 11.19
CA ARG A 520 -33.13 2.36 11.11
C ARG A 520 -33.83 2.33 9.76
N ASP A 521 -33.88 3.46 9.08
CA ASP A 521 -34.66 3.64 7.87
C ASP A 521 -33.76 3.98 6.69
N ASP A 522 -33.27 5.21 6.62
CA ASP A 522 -32.56 5.73 5.45
C ASP A 522 -31.26 4.97 5.14
N ALA A 523 -30.40 4.71 6.14
CA ALA A 523 -29.17 3.92 5.95
C ALA A 523 -29.48 2.45 5.63
N ALA A 524 -30.50 1.87 6.28
CA ALA A 524 -30.99 0.53 6.00
C ALA A 524 -31.52 0.42 4.57
N HIS A 525 -32.34 1.37 4.10
CA HIS A 525 -32.91 1.36 2.76
C HIS A 525 -31.83 1.50 1.68
N ARG A 526 -30.81 2.35 1.89
CA ARG A 526 -29.65 2.42 0.97
C ARG A 526 -28.94 1.08 0.83
N LEU A 527 -28.64 0.43 1.96
CA LEU A 527 -27.94 -0.85 1.95
C LEU A 527 -28.80 -1.98 1.38
N ALA A 528 -30.11 -1.99 1.70
CA ALA A 528 -31.06 -2.94 1.15
C ALA A 528 -31.16 -2.80 -0.38
N ARG A 529 -31.27 -1.57 -0.90
CA ARG A 529 -31.24 -1.29 -2.34
C ARG A 529 -29.96 -1.78 -3.02
N LEU A 530 -28.80 -1.57 -2.39
CA LEU A 530 -27.55 -2.11 -2.90
C LEU A 530 -27.57 -3.65 -2.98
N LEU A 531 -28.11 -4.32 -1.97
CA LEU A 531 -28.26 -5.78 -1.97
C LEU A 531 -29.30 -6.25 -3.00
N MET A 532 -30.38 -5.51 -3.22
CA MET A 532 -31.41 -5.84 -4.21
C MET A 532 -30.88 -5.81 -5.64
N MET A 533 -29.91 -4.93 -5.95
CA MET A 533 -29.22 -4.91 -7.25
C MET A 533 -28.21 -6.07 -7.40
N ALA A 534 -27.82 -6.73 -6.31
CA ALA A 534 -26.90 -7.87 -6.37
C ALA A 534 -27.65 -9.15 -6.78
N ARG A 535 -27.09 -9.89 -7.75
CA ARG A 535 -27.64 -11.15 -8.26
C ARG A 535 -27.96 -12.17 -7.16
N SER A 536 -27.05 -12.32 -6.20
CA SER A 536 -27.23 -13.25 -5.07
C SER A 536 -28.07 -12.65 -3.92
N ARG A 537 -28.52 -11.39 -4.04
CA ARG A 537 -29.13 -10.59 -2.96
C ARG A 537 -28.29 -10.55 -1.69
N SER A 538 -26.99 -10.75 -1.86
CA SER A 538 -26.02 -10.88 -0.79
C SER A 538 -24.69 -10.31 -1.26
N LEU A 539 -23.93 -9.71 -0.36
CA LEU A 539 -22.61 -9.19 -0.67
C LEU A 539 -21.63 -9.56 0.45
N PRO A 540 -20.39 -9.93 0.11
CA PRO A 540 -19.36 -10.14 1.12
C PRO A 540 -19.04 -8.81 1.79
N LEU A 541 -18.81 -8.82 3.11
CA LEU A 541 -18.50 -7.59 3.85
C LEU A 541 -17.24 -6.90 3.32
N SER A 542 -16.28 -7.64 2.77
CA SER A 542 -15.07 -7.10 2.13
C SER A 542 -15.36 -6.18 0.94
N ALA A 543 -16.49 -6.35 0.25
CA ALA A 543 -16.92 -5.48 -0.85
C ALA A 543 -17.72 -4.26 -0.34
N ILE A 544 -18.45 -4.38 0.77
CA ILE A 544 -19.24 -3.28 1.35
C ILE A 544 -18.37 -2.33 2.19
N PHE A 545 -17.38 -2.84 2.94
CA PHE A 545 -16.54 -2.03 3.83
C PHE A 545 -15.87 -0.82 3.16
N PRO A 546 -15.29 -0.92 1.94
CA PRO A 546 -14.71 0.24 1.25
C PRO A 546 -15.74 1.35 0.97
N LEU A 547 -17.01 0.99 0.80
CA LEU A 547 -18.12 1.91 0.54
C LEU A 547 -18.76 2.45 1.82
N ARG A 548 -18.33 2.03 3.02
CA ARG A 548 -18.92 2.43 4.32
C ARG A 548 -19.10 3.95 4.44
N TYR A 549 -18.04 4.70 4.13
CA TYR A 549 -18.07 6.17 4.20
C TYR A 549 -19.02 6.76 3.15
N ASP A 550 -18.99 6.21 1.94
CA ASP A 550 -19.73 6.72 0.78
C ASP A 550 -21.24 6.46 0.93
N LEU A 551 -21.63 5.35 1.55
CA LEU A 551 -23.02 4.99 1.86
C LEU A 551 -23.53 5.59 3.19
N GLY A 552 -22.66 6.24 3.96
CA GLY A 552 -23.04 6.83 5.25
C GLY A 552 -23.40 5.78 6.31
N LEU A 553 -22.67 4.66 6.36
CA LEU A 553 -22.91 3.57 7.30
C LEU A 553 -22.03 3.73 8.56
N PRO A 554 -22.51 3.36 9.77
CA PRO A 554 -21.72 3.39 11.01
C PRO A 554 -20.61 2.30 11.04
N PRO A 555 -19.61 2.39 11.93
CA PRO A 555 -18.45 1.49 11.93
C PRO A 555 -18.82 0.02 12.23
N ASP A 556 -19.86 -0.16 13.02
CA ASP A 556 -20.46 -1.43 13.45
C ASP A 556 -21.72 -1.80 12.64
N PHE A 557 -21.90 -1.23 11.45
CA PHE A 557 -23.10 -1.43 10.63
C PHE A 557 -23.52 -2.90 10.41
N PRO A 558 -22.63 -3.91 10.26
CA PRO A 558 -23.09 -5.27 9.99
C PRO A 558 -23.93 -5.84 11.13
N SER A 559 -23.50 -5.62 12.37
CA SER A 559 -24.24 -6.04 13.57
C SER A 559 -25.37 -5.06 13.90
N ALA A 560 -25.13 -3.76 13.78
CA ALA A 560 -26.10 -2.73 14.15
C ALA A 560 -27.35 -2.77 13.24
N LEU A 561 -27.18 -2.89 11.92
CA LEU A 561 -28.30 -2.97 10.98
C LEU A 561 -29.02 -4.32 11.05
N ALA A 562 -28.29 -5.43 11.20
CA ALA A 562 -28.92 -6.74 11.38
C ALA A 562 -29.77 -6.81 12.66
N THR A 563 -29.36 -6.11 13.73
CA THR A 563 -30.12 -6.02 14.98
C THR A 563 -31.28 -5.04 14.88
N ALA A 564 -31.08 -3.88 14.23
CA ALA A 564 -32.10 -2.84 14.12
C ALA A 564 -33.22 -3.18 13.13
N ARG A 565 -32.89 -3.92 12.06
CA ARG A 565 -33.78 -4.32 10.96
C ARG A 565 -33.57 -5.81 10.59
N PRO A 566 -33.93 -6.75 11.47
CA PRO A 566 -33.82 -8.19 11.19
C PRO A 566 -34.77 -8.64 10.06
N ASP A 567 -35.81 -7.85 9.80
CA ASP A 567 -36.74 -8.01 8.67
C ASP A 567 -36.06 -7.85 7.31
N LEU A 568 -35.03 -6.99 7.23
CA LEU A 568 -34.29 -6.72 6.00
C LEU A 568 -32.97 -7.47 5.92
N PHE A 569 -32.23 -7.64 7.02
CA PHE A 569 -30.85 -8.12 6.96
C PHE A 569 -30.61 -9.42 7.72
N ARG A 570 -29.77 -10.28 7.13
CA ARG A 570 -29.24 -11.50 7.75
C ARG A 570 -27.73 -11.57 7.57
N LEU A 571 -27.01 -11.69 8.67
CA LEU A 571 -25.58 -11.92 8.70
C LEU A 571 -25.28 -13.42 8.71
N SER A 572 -24.51 -13.90 7.74
CA SER A 572 -24.12 -15.31 7.61
C SER A 572 -22.63 -15.45 7.29
N ARG A 573 -22.12 -16.68 7.35
CA ARG A 573 -20.75 -17.01 6.90
C ARG A 573 -20.83 -17.90 5.67
N ARG A 574 -20.04 -17.59 4.65
CA ARG A 574 -19.94 -18.40 3.44
C ARG A 574 -19.39 -19.79 3.79
N PRO A 575 -20.04 -20.88 3.37
CA PRO A 575 -19.57 -22.23 3.65
C PRO A 575 -18.19 -22.56 3.03
N THR A 576 -17.85 -21.93 1.90
CA THR A 576 -16.64 -22.25 1.13
C THR A 576 -15.38 -21.60 1.70
N ASP A 577 -15.46 -20.32 2.10
CA ASP A 577 -14.28 -19.49 2.41
C ASP A 577 -14.32 -18.94 3.85
N GLY A 578 -15.40 -19.20 4.60
CA GLY A 578 -15.65 -18.63 5.93
C GLY A 578 -15.95 -17.13 5.96
N ALA A 579 -15.97 -16.46 4.79
CA ALA A 579 -16.16 -15.02 4.70
C ALA A 579 -17.55 -14.58 5.20
N SER A 580 -17.60 -13.51 5.99
CA SER A 580 -18.86 -12.92 6.45
C SER A 580 -19.61 -12.26 5.28
N ILE A 581 -20.87 -12.65 5.12
CA ILE A 581 -21.79 -12.15 4.08
C ILE A 581 -22.96 -11.45 4.75
N LEU A 582 -23.36 -10.31 4.19
CA LEU A 582 -24.62 -9.67 4.50
C LEU A 582 -25.63 -10.00 3.39
N SER A 583 -26.76 -10.56 3.76
CA SER A 583 -27.82 -10.99 2.83
C SER A 583 -29.15 -10.32 3.16
N LEU A 584 -29.99 -10.15 2.14
CA LEU A 584 -31.34 -9.64 2.27
C LEU A 584 -32.28 -10.76 2.77
N SER A 585 -32.98 -10.53 3.88
CA SER A 585 -33.91 -11.51 4.50
C SER A 585 -35.23 -11.64 3.74
N SER A 586 -35.81 -10.52 3.32
CA SER A 586 -37.08 -10.43 2.59
C SER A 586 -36.96 -9.37 1.50
N TRP A 587 -37.70 -9.50 0.39
CA TRP A 587 -37.68 -8.51 -0.69
C TRP A 587 -38.68 -7.38 -0.39
N PRO A 588 -38.23 -6.13 -0.16
CA PRO A 588 -39.11 -5.02 0.14
C PRO A 588 -39.57 -4.31 -1.15
N ASP A 589 -40.79 -4.61 -1.62
CA ASP A 589 -41.33 -4.06 -2.87
C ASP A 589 -41.35 -2.53 -2.92
N HIS A 590 -41.61 -1.88 -1.79
CA HIS A 590 -41.62 -0.41 -1.68
C HIS A 590 -40.24 0.24 -1.93
N LEU A 591 -39.14 -0.52 -1.84
CA LEU A 591 -37.80 -0.03 -2.13
C LEU A 591 -37.34 -0.29 -3.56
N ALA A 592 -38.03 -1.18 -4.30
CA ALA A 592 -37.71 -1.58 -5.68
C ALA A 592 -38.09 -0.51 -6.73
N VAL A 593 -37.88 0.77 -6.39
CA VAL A 593 -38.14 1.91 -7.26
C VAL A 593 -36.83 2.67 -7.42
N SER A 594 -36.35 2.74 -8.65
CA SER A 594 -35.11 3.46 -8.99
C SER A 594 -35.23 4.97 -8.76
N VAL A 595 -34.09 5.62 -8.56
CA VAL A 595 -34.01 7.08 -8.44
C VAL A 595 -34.57 7.77 -9.68
N LEU A 596 -34.37 7.17 -10.86
CA LEU A 596 -34.92 7.69 -12.11
C LEU A 596 -36.46 7.59 -12.13
N GLN A 597 -37.03 6.45 -11.73
CA GLN A 597 -38.48 6.30 -11.60
C GLN A 597 -39.06 7.26 -10.55
N LEU A 598 -38.38 7.46 -9.42
CA LEU A 598 -38.81 8.40 -8.37
C LEU A 598 -38.84 9.84 -8.88
N ARG A 599 -37.82 10.27 -9.65
CA ARG A 599 -37.79 11.63 -10.21
C ARG A 599 -38.93 11.89 -11.18
N HIS A 600 -39.31 10.89 -11.96
CA HIS A 600 -40.38 10.99 -12.94
C HIS A 600 -41.73 10.50 -12.41
N ARG A 601 -41.88 10.32 -11.09
CA ARG A 601 -43.09 9.75 -10.47
C ARG A 601 -44.36 10.48 -10.87
N ASP A 602 -44.34 11.81 -10.84
CA ASP A 602 -45.52 12.62 -11.18
C ASP A 602 -45.88 12.50 -12.67
N ALA A 603 -44.87 12.49 -13.55
CA ALA A 603 -45.06 12.28 -14.99
C ALA A 603 -45.56 10.86 -15.32
N LEU A 604 -45.20 9.85 -14.51
CA LEU A 604 -45.66 8.47 -14.65
C LEU A 604 -47.06 8.24 -14.05
N ALA A 605 -47.38 8.91 -12.93
CA ALA A 605 -48.65 8.76 -12.24
C ALA A 605 -49.78 9.58 -12.86
N GLN A 606 -49.48 10.76 -13.40
CA GLN A 606 -50.44 11.65 -14.06
C GLN A 606 -49.86 12.15 -15.39
N PRO A 607 -49.92 11.34 -16.46
CA PRO A 607 -49.34 11.71 -17.75
C PRO A 607 -50.09 12.92 -18.33
N SER A 608 -49.39 14.06 -18.43
CA SER A 608 -49.99 15.29 -18.97
C SER A 608 -49.96 15.29 -20.49
N TYR A 609 -50.89 16.00 -21.14
CA TYR A 609 -50.87 16.18 -22.61
C TYR A 609 -49.54 16.77 -23.13
N ARG A 610 -48.82 17.55 -22.29
CA ARG A 610 -47.48 18.08 -22.62
C ARG A 610 -46.40 16.99 -22.66
N ASP A 611 -46.57 15.88 -21.94
CA ASP A 611 -45.59 14.77 -21.94
C ASP A 611 -45.76 13.87 -23.17
N PHE A 612 -46.97 13.74 -23.71
CA PHE A 612 -47.23 13.08 -25.00
C PHE A 612 -46.73 13.87 -26.22
N LYS A 613 -46.63 15.21 -26.11
CA LYS A 613 -46.14 16.08 -27.20
C LYS A 613 -44.61 16.20 -27.26
N LYS A 614 -43.90 15.80 -26.19
CA LYS A 614 -42.43 15.80 -26.17
C LYS A 614 -41.90 14.62 -27.00
N PRO A 615 -40.83 14.80 -27.80
CA PRO A 615 -40.19 13.68 -28.46
C PRO A 615 -39.70 12.65 -27.43
N SER A 616 -39.94 11.36 -27.69
CA SER A 616 -39.44 10.22 -26.88
C SER A 616 -37.92 10.26 -26.66
N ALA A 617 -37.21 10.93 -27.55
CA ALA A 617 -35.76 11.09 -27.55
C ALA A 617 -35.24 12.24 -26.65
N SER A 618 -36.14 13.14 -26.22
CA SER A 618 -35.74 14.34 -25.49
C SER A 618 -35.24 14.00 -24.09
N SER A 619 -34.23 14.74 -23.60
CA SER A 619 -33.74 14.60 -22.22
C SER A 619 -34.77 14.97 -21.15
N ALA A 620 -35.94 15.49 -21.56
CA ALA A 620 -37.07 15.83 -20.71
C ALA A 620 -38.21 14.79 -20.79
N ALA A 621 -38.01 13.69 -21.52
CA ALA A 621 -38.95 12.58 -21.58
C ALA A 621 -38.99 11.80 -20.25
N PRO A 622 -40.12 11.14 -19.92
CA PRO A 622 -40.19 10.25 -18.76
C PRO A 622 -39.09 9.18 -18.81
N LEU A 623 -38.39 8.96 -17.68
CA LEU A 623 -37.30 7.98 -17.54
C LEU A 623 -36.07 8.26 -18.43
N ALA A 624 -35.90 9.49 -18.92
CA ALA A 624 -34.66 9.91 -19.57
C ALA A 624 -33.60 10.30 -18.53
N PHE A 625 -32.36 9.89 -18.74
CA PHE A 625 -31.25 10.31 -17.88
C PHE A 625 -30.97 11.81 -18.12
N PRO A 626 -30.79 12.64 -17.08
CA PRO A 626 -30.38 14.01 -17.29
C PRO A 626 -28.95 14.06 -17.80
N MET A 627 -28.77 14.72 -18.94
CA MET A 627 -27.47 14.87 -19.58
C MET A 627 -26.97 16.29 -19.36
N ARG A 628 -25.87 16.45 -18.62
CA ARG A 628 -25.18 17.74 -18.40
C ARG A 628 -23.79 17.69 -19.04
N PHE A 629 -23.64 18.28 -20.22
CA PHE A 629 -22.38 18.26 -20.94
C PHE A 629 -21.48 19.44 -20.61
N PRO A 630 -20.14 19.27 -20.67
CA PRO A 630 -19.21 20.39 -20.80
C PRO A 630 -19.51 21.21 -22.07
N ARG A 631 -19.16 22.50 -22.06
CA ARG A 631 -19.38 23.41 -23.20
C ARG A 631 -18.80 22.82 -24.50
N GLY A 632 -19.54 22.95 -25.59
CA GLY A 632 -19.15 22.47 -26.93
C GLY A 632 -19.52 21.02 -27.28
N TYR A 633 -19.91 20.17 -26.31
CA TYR A 633 -20.26 18.76 -26.58
C TYR A 633 -21.72 18.59 -27.04
N GLY A 634 -22.66 19.31 -26.42
CA GLY A 634 -24.09 19.16 -26.67
C GLY A 634 -24.56 19.67 -28.05
N SER A 635 -23.76 20.51 -28.72
CA SER A 635 -24.05 21.07 -30.05
C SER A 635 -23.60 20.18 -31.21
N MET A 636 -22.83 19.11 -30.94
CA MET A 636 -22.38 18.18 -31.97
C MET A 636 -23.55 17.32 -32.47
N LYS A 637 -23.95 17.50 -33.73
CA LYS A 637 -25.06 16.75 -34.38
C LYS A 637 -24.97 15.22 -34.18
N LYS A 638 -23.76 14.66 -34.25
CA LYS A 638 -23.51 13.22 -34.05
C LYS A 638 -23.78 12.76 -32.61
N VAL A 639 -23.41 13.59 -31.63
CA VAL A 639 -23.65 13.30 -30.21
C VAL A 639 -25.13 13.40 -29.90
N LYS A 640 -25.83 14.39 -30.48
CA LYS A 640 -27.28 14.55 -30.36
C LYS A 640 -28.04 13.34 -30.91
N ALA A 641 -27.75 12.91 -32.13
CA ALA A 641 -28.39 11.72 -32.71
C ALA A 641 -28.12 10.45 -31.88
N TRP A 642 -26.88 10.24 -31.44
CA TRP A 642 -26.54 9.10 -30.58
C TRP A 642 -27.27 9.13 -29.23
N MET A 643 -27.47 10.31 -28.63
CA MET A 643 -28.25 10.45 -27.40
C MET A 643 -29.73 10.16 -27.62
N GLU A 644 -30.28 10.63 -28.73
CA GLU A 644 -31.65 10.34 -29.12
C GLU A 644 -31.84 8.82 -29.24
N ASP A 645 -30.94 8.11 -29.93
CA ASP A 645 -30.95 6.65 -30.02
C ASP A 645 -30.89 5.98 -28.63
N PHE A 646 -30.01 6.45 -27.75
CA PHE A 646 -29.89 5.94 -26.37
C PHE A 646 -31.16 6.15 -25.55
N HIS A 647 -31.83 7.30 -25.68
CA HIS A 647 -33.08 7.57 -24.96
C HIS A 647 -34.28 6.81 -25.53
N HIS A 648 -34.30 6.48 -26.83
CA HIS A 648 -35.36 5.65 -27.43
C HIS A 648 -35.39 4.21 -26.91
N LEU A 649 -34.27 3.67 -26.42
CA LEU A 649 -34.24 2.34 -25.82
C LEU A 649 -35.16 2.28 -24.59
N PRO A 650 -35.87 1.16 -24.32
CA PRO A 650 -36.65 1.03 -23.11
C PRO A 650 -35.76 1.09 -21.86
N TYR A 651 -36.27 1.69 -20.77
CA TYR A 651 -35.60 1.67 -19.48
C TYR A 651 -36.03 0.43 -18.70
N VAL A 652 -35.04 -0.36 -18.26
CA VAL A 652 -35.23 -1.52 -17.38
C VAL A 652 -34.69 -1.13 -16.01
N SER A 653 -35.51 -1.33 -14.96
CA SER A 653 -35.12 -0.94 -13.60
C SER A 653 -33.94 -1.79 -13.10
N PRO A 654 -32.96 -1.22 -12.38
CA PRO A 654 -31.88 -1.97 -11.71
C PRO A 654 -32.36 -3.05 -10.73
N TYR A 655 -33.63 -3.02 -10.33
CA TYR A 655 -34.26 -3.99 -9.41
C TYR A 655 -35.06 -5.07 -10.13
N GLU A 656 -35.19 -4.99 -11.46
CA GLU A 656 -35.87 -5.99 -12.30
C GLU A 656 -34.86 -7.04 -12.81
N ASP A 657 -35.34 -8.22 -13.19
CA ASP A 657 -34.47 -9.27 -13.71
C ASP A 657 -34.03 -8.97 -15.15
N ALA A 658 -32.74 -8.72 -15.34
CA ALA A 658 -32.12 -8.46 -16.63
C ALA A 658 -31.57 -9.73 -17.32
N SER A 659 -31.83 -10.93 -16.78
CA SER A 659 -31.30 -12.20 -17.31
C SER A 659 -31.71 -12.51 -18.76
N GLY A 660 -32.86 -12.00 -19.20
CA GLY A 660 -33.39 -12.19 -20.56
C GLY A 660 -32.87 -11.22 -21.63
N ILE A 661 -31.99 -10.29 -21.27
CA ILE A 661 -31.45 -9.29 -22.20
C ILE A 661 -30.10 -9.78 -22.73
N ASP A 662 -29.91 -9.69 -24.06
CA ASP A 662 -28.64 -10.04 -24.72
C ASP A 662 -27.48 -9.19 -24.15
N PRO A 663 -26.41 -9.82 -23.59
CA PRO A 663 -25.29 -9.11 -22.96
C PRO A 663 -24.58 -8.08 -23.85
N ASP A 664 -24.57 -8.29 -25.17
CA ASP A 664 -23.89 -7.41 -26.13
C ASP A 664 -24.82 -6.35 -26.75
N SER A 665 -26.08 -6.28 -26.32
CA SER A 665 -27.06 -5.33 -26.83
C SER A 665 -26.91 -3.92 -26.25
N ASP A 666 -27.32 -2.91 -27.02
CA ASP A 666 -27.38 -1.52 -26.55
C ASP A 666 -28.37 -1.36 -25.37
N LEU A 667 -29.37 -2.24 -25.28
CA LEU A 667 -30.31 -2.29 -24.15
C LEU A 667 -29.61 -2.73 -22.85
N MET A 668 -28.74 -3.74 -22.91
CA MET A 668 -27.93 -4.14 -21.75
C MET A 668 -26.99 -3.01 -21.33
N GLU A 669 -26.39 -2.30 -22.29
CA GLU A 669 -25.55 -1.13 -21.98
C GLU A 669 -26.34 -0.03 -21.24
N LYS A 670 -27.58 0.25 -21.66
CA LYS A 670 -28.48 1.17 -20.95
C LYS A 670 -28.85 0.69 -19.55
N HIS A 671 -29.09 -0.60 -19.38
CA HIS A 671 -29.33 -1.20 -18.06
C HIS A 671 -28.10 -1.03 -17.14
N VAL A 672 -26.88 -1.29 -17.65
CA VAL A 672 -25.63 -1.07 -16.92
C VAL A 672 -25.47 0.41 -16.51
N VAL A 673 -25.79 1.35 -17.40
CA VAL A 673 -25.83 2.79 -17.06
C VAL A 673 -26.81 3.05 -15.91
N GLY A 674 -27.99 2.43 -15.95
CA GLY A 674 -29.00 2.49 -14.88
C GLY A 674 -28.50 1.97 -13.54
N VAL A 675 -27.84 0.80 -13.50
CA VAL A 675 -27.27 0.21 -12.28
C VAL A 675 -26.17 1.12 -11.69
N LEU A 676 -25.27 1.64 -12.52
CA LEU A 676 -24.19 2.54 -12.07
C LEU A 676 -24.74 3.89 -11.60
N HIS A 677 -25.75 4.41 -12.27
CA HIS A 677 -26.48 5.61 -11.88
C HIS A 677 -27.14 5.44 -10.51
N GLU A 678 -27.86 4.35 -10.31
CA GLU A 678 -28.51 4.01 -9.04
C GLU A 678 -27.48 3.87 -7.92
N LEU A 679 -26.40 3.10 -8.15
CA LEU A 679 -25.32 2.91 -7.18
C LEU A 679 -24.69 4.23 -6.72
N LEU A 680 -24.37 5.13 -7.66
CA LEU A 680 -23.83 6.45 -7.31
C LEU A 680 -24.88 7.31 -6.59
N SER A 681 -26.15 7.21 -6.97
CA SER A 681 -27.24 7.93 -6.32
C SER A 681 -27.46 7.50 -4.88
N LEU A 682 -27.17 6.24 -4.53
CA LEU A 682 -27.19 5.74 -3.15
C LEU A 682 -26.06 6.35 -2.29
N THR A 683 -24.98 6.85 -2.88
CA THR A 683 -23.89 7.46 -2.09
C THR A 683 -24.27 8.86 -1.59
N ILE A 684 -23.83 9.20 -0.37
CA ILE A 684 -24.11 10.48 0.31
C ILE A 684 -23.65 11.68 -0.51
N HIS A 685 -22.48 11.59 -1.14
CA HIS A 685 -21.88 12.67 -1.94
C HIS A 685 -22.02 12.42 -3.46
N LYS A 686 -22.89 11.50 -3.89
CA LYS A 686 -23.12 11.17 -5.31
C LYS A 686 -21.83 10.84 -6.09
N LYS A 687 -20.85 10.25 -5.40
CA LYS A 687 -19.53 9.89 -5.93
C LYS A 687 -18.87 8.76 -5.17
N THR A 688 -18.00 8.01 -5.84
CA THR A 688 -17.16 6.98 -5.21
C THR A 688 -15.90 6.70 -6.04
N LYS A 689 -14.94 5.95 -5.48
CA LYS A 689 -13.73 5.54 -6.21
C LYS A 689 -14.06 4.41 -7.19
N ARG A 690 -13.54 4.49 -8.42
CA ARG A 690 -13.67 3.45 -9.46
C ARG A 690 -13.32 2.05 -8.97
N ASN A 691 -12.28 1.94 -8.13
CA ASN A 691 -11.81 0.66 -7.61
C ASN A 691 -12.80 -0.01 -6.64
N TYR A 692 -13.66 0.75 -5.94
CA TYR A 692 -14.67 0.19 -5.05
C TYR A 692 -15.82 -0.45 -5.84
N MET A 693 -16.12 0.07 -7.03
CA MET A 693 -17.11 -0.52 -7.93
C MET A 693 -16.60 -1.82 -8.57
N ARG A 694 -15.27 -1.94 -8.78
CA ARG A 694 -14.66 -3.16 -9.32
C ARG A 694 -14.91 -4.39 -8.43
N SER A 695 -14.93 -4.22 -7.09
CA SER A 695 -15.24 -5.32 -6.17
C SER A 695 -16.70 -5.77 -6.20
N LEU A 696 -17.61 -4.96 -6.78
CA LEU A 696 -19.03 -5.29 -6.93
C LEU A 696 -19.37 -5.83 -8.33
N ARG A 697 -18.39 -5.87 -9.25
CA ARG A 697 -18.61 -6.16 -10.67
C ARG A 697 -19.41 -7.44 -10.92
N GLU A 698 -18.99 -8.55 -10.32
CA GLU A 698 -19.59 -9.87 -10.55
C GLU A 698 -21.02 -9.94 -10.01
N GLU A 699 -21.22 -9.44 -8.79
CA GLU A 699 -22.53 -9.46 -8.11
C GLU A 699 -23.53 -8.50 -8.75
N LEU A 700 -23.10 -7.35 -9.28
CA LEU A 700 -23.97 -6.42 -10.01
C LEU A 700 -24.12 -6.76 -11.51
N GLY A 701 -23.55 -7.89 -11.96
CA GLY A 701 -23.67 -8.32 -13.36
C GLY A 701 -23.00 -7.37 -14.37
N LEU A 702 -21.96 -6.65 -13.97
CA LEU A 702 -21.30 -5.65 -14.81
C LEU A 702 -20.30 -6.29 -15.80
N PRO A 703 -20.21 -5.80 -17.06
CA PRO A 703 -19.28 -6.33 -18.06
C PRO A 703 -17.81 -6.12 -17.65
N HIS A 704 -16.88 -6.89 -18.23
CA HIS A 704 -15.44 -6.81 -17.87
C HIS A 704 -14.89 -5.39 -18.01
N ARG A 705 -15.27 -4.71 -19.11
CA ARG A 705 -14.83 -3.36 -19.45
C ARG A 705 -15.86 -2.28 -19.07
N PHE A 706 -16.68 -2.49 -18.02
CA PHE A 706 -17.74 -1.56 -17.62
C PHE A 706 -17.26 -0.13 -17.33
N THR A 707 -15.99 0.06 -16.96
CA THR A 707 -15.43 1.38 -16.68
C THR A 707 -15.41 2.31 -17.90
N ARG A 708 -15.51 1.75 -19.12
CA ARG A 708 -15.64 2.52 -20.38
C ARG A 708 -16.96 3.30 -20.45
N VAL A 709 -17.99 2.88 -19.70
CA VAL A 709 -19.27 3.58 -19.60
C VAL A 709 -19.08 5.00 -19.08
N PHE A 710 -18.18 5.22 -18.11
CA PHE A 710 -17.96 6.55 -17.53
C PHE A 710 -17.40 7.57 -18.53
N THR A 711 -16.57 7.12 -19.48
CA THR A 711 -16.02 7.96 -20.55
C THR A 711 -16.95 8.06 -21.76
N ARG A 712 -17.81 7.05 -21.98
CA ARG A 712 -18.78 7.02 -23.08
C ARG A 712 -20.01 7.88 -22.80
N TYR A 713 -20.43 7.99 -21.55
CA TYR A 713 -21.57 8.81 -21.10
C TYR A 713 -21.12 10.00 -20.22
N PRO A 714 -20.30 10.93 -20.75
CA PRO A 714 -19.76 12.05 -19.98
C PRO A 714 -20.83 13.09 -19.59
N GLY A 715 -22.05 12.99 -20.13
CA GLY A 715 -23.19 13.81 -19.73
C GLY A 715 -23.86 13.35 -18.43
N ILE A 716 -23.72 12.07 -18.08
CA ILE A 716 -24.27 11.48 -16.84
C ILE A 716 -23.17 11.41 -15.79
N PHE A 717 -22.01 10.88 -16.17
CA PHE A 717 -20.90 10.64 -15.28
C PHE A 717 -19.76 11.63 -15.54
N TYR A 718 -18.98 11.90 -14.51
CA TYR A 718 -17.69 12.55 -14.60
C TYR A 718 -16.62 11.67 -13.96
N LEU A 719 -15.52 11.45 -14.66
CA LEU A 719 -14.36 10.70 -14.16
C LEU A 719 -13.24 11.69 -13.84
N SER A 720 -12.91 11.86 -12.56
CA SER A 720 -11.78 12.68 -12.11
C SER A 720 -10.54 11.82 -11.87
N LEU A 721 -9.37 12.38 -12.19
CA LEU A 721 -8.05 11.77 -11.99
C LEU A 721 -7.26 12.45 -10.85
N LYS A 722 -7.92 13.27 -10.02
CA LYS A 722 -7.31 14.01 -8.91
C LYS A 722 -6.91 13.10 -7.74
N CYS A 723 -6.05 13.62 -6.86
CA CYS A 723 -5.62 12.96 -5.62
C CYS A 723 -5.01 11.56 -5.81
N LYS A 724 -4.34 11.30 -6.95
CA LYS A 724 -3.76 9.98 -7.32
C LYS A 724 -4.79 8.83 -7.29
N THR A 725 -6.08 9.16 -7.47
CA THR A 725 -7.17 8.19 -7.49
C THR A 725 -8.15 8.52 -8.61
N THR A 726 -8.84 7.49 -9.12
CA THR A 726 -9.89 7.68 -10.11
C THR A 726 -11.26 7.70 -9.41
N THR A 727 -11.90 8.86 -9.37
CA THR A 727 -13.19 9.07 -8.70
C THR A 727 -14.28 9.29 -9.75
N VAL A 728 -15.37 8.55 -9.64
CA VAL A 728 -16.54 8.69 -10.49
C VAL A 728 -17.58 9.52 -9.76
N VAL A 729 -18.12 10.52 -10.44
CA VAL A 729 -19.14 11.46 -9.93
C VAL A 729 -20.37 11.39 -10.82
N LEU A 730 -21.55 11.44 -10.19
CA LEU A 730 -22.82 11.62 -10.89
C LEU A 730 -23.10 13.12 -11.08
N ARG A 731 -23.19 13.60 -12.32
CA ARG A 731 -23.27 15.04 -12.63
C ARG A 731 -24.55 15.69 -12.16
N GLU A 732 -25.67 14.99 -12.24
CA GLU A 732 -26.96 15.51 -11.76
C GLU A 732 -26.97 15.78 -10.25
N GLY A 733 -26.09 15.12 -9.50
CA GLY A 733 -25.92 15.35 -8.07
C GLY A 733 -25.31 16.70 -7.73
N TYR A 734 -24.84 17.48 -8.72
CA TYR A 734 -24.15 18.75 -8.51
C TYR A 734 -24.68 19.85 -9.42
N GLN A 735 -24.95 21.03 -8.84
CA GLN A 735 -25.38 22.23 -9.56
C GLN A 735 -24.61 23.44 -9.03
N MET A 736 -24.01 24.24 -9.92
CA MET A 736 -23.20 25.42 -9.55
C MET A 736 -22.13 25.09 -8.48
N GLY A 737 -21.41 23.97 -8.69
CA GLY A 737 -20.42 23.48 -7.74
C GLY A 737 -20.93 23.02 -6.37
N LYS A 738 -22.26 22.85 -6.16
CA LYS A 738 -22.85 22.41 -4.88
C LYS A 738 -23.61 21.11 -5.00
N LEU A 739 -23.61 20.31 -3.93
CA LEU A 739 -24.36 19.05 -3.86
C LEU A 739 -25.86 19.35 -3.83
N VAL A 740 -26.60 18.73 -4.75
CA VAL A 740 -28.06 18.80 -4.84
C VAL A 740 -28.65 17.89 -3.76
N ASP A 741 -29.64 18.39 -3.02
CA ASP A 741 -30.33 17.70 -1.91
C ASP A 741 -29.36 17.05 -0.90
N PRO A 742 -28.56 17.87 -0.17
CA PRO A 742 -27.53 17.36 0.72
C PRO A 742 -28.13 16.56 1.87
N HIS A 743 -27.64 15.34 2.04
CA HIS A 743 -28.01 14.49 3.17
C HIS A 743 -27.49 15.06 4.50
N LEU A 744 -28.18 14.79 5.62
CA LEU A 744 -27.80 15.27 6.96
C LEU A 744 -26.32 15.00 7.31
N LEU A 745 -25.83 13.78 7.04
CA LEU A 745 -24.42 13.42 7.23
C LEU A 745 -23.45 14.24 6.36
N SER A 746 -23.86 14.67 5.16
CA SER A 746 -23.04 15.57 4.33
C SER A 746 -22.87 16.90 5.02
N LEU A 747 -23.96 17.49 5.53
CA LEU A 747 -23.94 18.77 6.24
C LEU A 747 -23.06 18.74 7.48
N VAL A 748 -23.10 17.66 8.26
CA VAL A 748 -22.21 17.46 9.42
C VAL A 748 -20.76 17.33 8.98
N ARG A 749 -20.49 16.60 7.88
CA ARG A 749 -19.13 16.42 7.34
C ARG A 749 -18.56 17.70 6.75
N ASP A 750 -19.36 18.53 6.11
CA ASP A 750 -18.93 19.85 5.60
C ASP A 750 -18.41 20.75 6.73
N LYS A 751 -18.93 20.62 7.96
CA LYS A 751 -18.43 21.36 9.13
C LYS A 751 -17.00 20.97 9.53
N PHE A 752 -16.50 19.78 9.18
CA PHE A 752 -15.09 19.44 9.37
C PHE A 752 -14.20 20.37 8.55
N PHE A 753 -14.59 20.72 7.33
CA PHE A 753 -13.83 21.63 6.48
C PHE A 753 -13.67 23.02 7.11
N TYR A 754 -14.73 23.55 7.73
CA TYR A 754 -14.67 24.80 8.46
C TYR A 754 -13.65 24.75 9.61
N VAL A 755 -13.70 23.69 10.44
CA VAL A 755 -12.77 23.50 11.57
C VAL A 755 -11.33 23.27 11.10
N MET A 756 -11.15 22.61 9.95
CA MET A 756 -9.84 22.44 9.32
C MET A 756 -9.26 23.78 8.86
N ARG A 757 -10.07 24.64 8.23
CA ARG A 757 -9.66 25.96 7.74
C ARG A 757 -9.31 26.91 8.89
N THR A 758 -10.12 26.94 9.95
CA THR A 758 -9.82 27.77 11.13
C THR A 758 -8.52 27.35 11.82
N GLY A 759 -8.22 26.03 11.87
CA GLY A 759 -6.96 25.54 12.42
C GLY A 759 -5.71 26.00 11.67
N LEU A 760 -5.82 26.25 10.36
CA LEU A 760 -4.75 26.86 9.55
C LEU A 760 -4.57 28.34 9.87
N LEU A 761 -5.66 29.09 10.05
CA LEU A 761 -5.65 30.53 10.31
C LEU A 761 -5.10 30.91 11.69
N TYR A 762 -5.34 30.09 12.72
CA TYR A 762 -4.98 30.40 14.12
C TYR A 762 -3.66 29.77 14.61
N ARG A 763 -2.80 29.29 13.70
CA ARG A 763 -1.52 28.67 14.03
C ARG A 763 -0.53 29.70 14.62
N GLY A 764 -0.54 29.86 15.95
CA GLY A 764 0.46 30.66 16.69
C GLY A 764 -0.11 31.66 17.71
N LYS A 765 -1.41 31.95 17.71
CA LYS A 765 -2.06 32.79 18.72
C LYS A 765 -2.91 31.92 19.64
N GLY A 766 -2.28 31.21 20.58
CA GLY A 766 -2.90 30.47 21.68
C GLY A 766 -4.28 29.81 21.39
N MET A 767 -4.31 28.48 21.28
CA MET A 767 -5.55 27.68 21.16
C MET A 767 -6.62 28.00 22.23
N THR A 768 -6.26 28.71 23.31
CA THR A 768 -7.14 29.22 24.37
C THR A 768 -8.23 30.18 23.90
N LYS A 769 -8.14 30.80 22.72
CA LYS A 769 -9.19 31.72 22.21
C LYS A 769 -10.27 31.06 21.35
N LEU A 770 -10.12 29.77 21.03
CA LEU A 770 -11.14 28.99 20.31
C LEU A 770 -11.92 28.11 21.30
N VAL A 771 -12.67 28.74 22.19
CA VAL A 771 -13.83 28.06 22.79
C VAL A 771 -14.87 28.04 21.68
N LEU A 772 -14.96 26.92 20.95
CA LEU A 772 -16.06 26.70 20.02
C LEU A 772 -17.30 26.49 20.88
N GLU A 773 -18.01 27.57 21.22
CA GLU A 773 -19.36 27.47 21.75
C GLU A 773 -20.25 26.86 20.66
N GLU A 774 -21.29 26.11 21.06
CA GLU A 774 -22.17 25.44 20.10
C GLU A 774 -22.71 26.46 19.08
N ASP A 775 -22.98 27.69 19.49
CA ASP A 775 -23.57 28.74 18.64
C ASP A 775 -22.61 29.32 17.57
N ASP A 776 -21.29 29.33 17.79
CA ASP A 776 -20.29 29.93 16.86
C ASP A 776 -20.05 29.09 15.59
N LEU A 777 -20.24 27.77 15.67
CA LEU A 777 -20.12 26.87 14.52
C LEU A 777 -21.40 26.84 13.65
N PHE A 778 -22.51 27.36 14.18
CA PHE A 778 -23.85 27.26 13.58
C PHE A 778 -24.52 28.62 13.33
N SER A 779 -23.89 29.74 13.70
CA SER A 779 -24.24 31.07 13.19
C SER A 779 -24.21 31.04 11.65
N GLN A 780 -25.33 31.42 11.01
CA GLN A 780 -25.46 31.53 9.55
C GLN A 780 -24.63 32.68 8.94
N GLY A 781 -23.70 33.26 9.70
CA GLY A 781 -23.09 34.56 9.40
C GLY A 781 -21.57 34.55 9.35
N ASN A 782 -20.96 33.87 8.38
CA ASN A 782 -19.66 34.31 7.87
C ASN A 782 -19.48 34.08 6.36
N CYS A 783 -20.51 34.49 5.61
CA CYS A 783 -20.61 34.44 4.14
C CYS A 783 -19.78 35.53 3.42
N ARG A 784 -18.61 35.94 3.91
CA ARG A 784 -17.81 36.99 3.24
C ARG A 784 -16.60 36.49 2.46
N GLU A 785 -15.99 35.38 2.89
CA GLU A 785 -14.84 34.78 2.18
C GLU A 785 -15.26 33.67 1.22
N GLU A 786 -16.31 32.91 1.55
CA GLU A 786 -16.91 31.91 0.63
C GLU A 786 -17.45 32.58 -0.65
N GLN A 787 -17.90 33.84 -0.57
CA GLN A 787 -18.33 34.59 -1.75
C GLN A 787 -17.18 34.89 -2.73
N LYS A 788 -15.93 35.05 -2.29
CA LYS A 788 -14.84 35.47 -3.22
C LYS A 788 -14.33 34.33 -4.11
N GLU A 789 -14.21 33.11 -3.58
CA GLU A 789 -13.91 31.92 -4.39
C GLU A 789 -15.14 31.46 -5.18
N GLN A 790 -16.36 31.60 -4.62
CA GLN A 790 -17.60 31.27 -5.31
C GLN A 790 -17.89 32.24 -6.47
N ILE A 791 -17.61 33.55 -6.35
CA ILE A 791 -17.71 34.50 -7.47
C ILE A 791 -16.72 34.13 -8.59
N ALA A 792 -15.55 33.60 -8.27
CA ALA A 792 -14.60 33.12 -9.28
C ALA A 792 -15.07 31.83 -9.99
N ILE A 793 -15.74 30.92 -9.27
CA ILE A 793 -16.30 29.67 -9.81
C ILE A 793 -17.59 29.94 -10.61
N ASP A 794 -18.46 30.81 -10.11
CA ASP A 794 -19.72 31.21 -10.76
C ASP A 794 -19.43 32.01 -12.04
N ASN A 795 -18.39 32.87 -12.04
CA ASN A 795 -17.94 33.57 -13.25
C ASN A 795 -17.39 32.60 -14.33
N GLU A 796 -16.80 31.46 -13.95
CA GLU A 796 -16.39 30.43 -14.93
C GLU A 796 -17.58 29.58 -15.42
N GLU A 797 -18.64 29.37 -14.63
CA GLU A 797 -19.83 28.58 -15.01
C GLU A 797 -20.90 29.40 -15.78
N GLN A 798 -20.98 30.72 -15.59
CA GLN A 798 -22.04 31.58 -16.14
C GLN A 798 -21.98 31.80 -17.67
N ASP A 799 -20.84 31.64 -18.31
CA ASP A 799 -20.67 31.67 -19.77
C ASP A 799 -21.27 30.41 -20.51
N GLY A 800 -22.17 29.66 -19.88
CA GLY A 800 -22.59 28.32 -20.30
C GLY A 800 -24.09 28.11 -20.54
N VAL A 801 -24.89 29.17 -20.46
CA VAL A 801 -26.33 29.11 -20.75
C VAL A 801 -26.61 30.06 -21.92
N TYR A 802 -26.70 29.53 -23.13
CA TYR A 802 -27.42 30.22 -24.19
C TYR A 802 -28.91 29.97 -23.98
N ASP A 803 -29.61 31.04 -23.61
CA ASP A 803 -31.01 31.23 -23.99
C ASP A 803 -31.03 31.60 -25.48
N ASP A 804 -32.10 31.20 -26.15
CA ASP A 804 -32.28 31.32 -27.60
C ASP A 804 -32.49 32.80 -28.01
N ASP A 805 -31.99 33.16 -29.19
CA ASP A 805 -32.37 34.29 -30.04
C ASP A 805 -31.61 35.65 -29.99
N VAL A 806 -31.54 36.24 -31.19
CA VAL A 806 -31.02 37.55 -31.65
C VAL A 806 -29.52 37.65 -31.94
N GLY A 807 -29.20 37.60 -33.24
CA GLY A 807 -27.87 37.86 -33.78
C GLY A 807 -27.54 39.34 -33.96
N VAL A 808 -26.25 39.66 -33.87
CA VAL A 808 -25.57 40.80 -34.51
C VAL A 808 -24.10 40.40 -34.73
N ASP A 809 -23.57 40.82 -35.86
CA ASP A 809 -22.21 40.60 -36.36
C ASP A 809 -21.11 41.29 -35.53
N ASP A 810 -19.90 40.76 -35.76
CA ASP A 810 -18.61 41.45 -35.90
C ASP A 810 -17.55 41.56 -34.77
N GLU A 811 -16.34 41.26 -35.26
CA GLU A 811 -14.98 41.73 -34.92
C GLU A 811 -14.17 41.13 -33.74
N ASP A 812 -13.32 40.17 -34.13
CA ASP A 812 -11.84 40.16 -34.00
C ASP A 812 -11.20 40.86 -32.78
N LEU A 813 -10.64 40.08 -31.83
CA LEU A 813 -9.41 40.43 -31.12
C LEU A 813 -8.70 39.15 -30.61
N GLY A 814 -7.48 38.93 -31.12
CA GLY A 814 -6.59 37.87 -30.68
C GLY A 814 -5.95 38.11 -29.32
N ALA A 815 -5.81 37.02 -28.55
CA ALA A 815 -4.85 36.92 -27.46
C ALA A 815 -4.28 35.50 -27.46
N SER A 816 -2.97 35.40 -27.67
CA SER A 816 -2.20 34.17 -27.57
C SER A 816 -1.98 33.83 -26.10
N ASP A 817 -2.41 32.65 -25.68
CA ASP A 817 -1.81 31.98 -24.52
C ASP A 817 -1.35 30.59 -24.96
N ASN A 818 -0.03 30.44 -25.00
CA ASN A 818 0.67 29.17 -25.17
C ASN A 818 0.58 28.41 -23.85
N ASP A 819 -0.25 27.37 -23.79
CA ASP A 819 -0.12 26.31 -22.79
C ASP A 819 0.08 24.98 -23.53
N ASP A 820 1.24 24.39 -23.32
CA ASP A 820 1.68 23.13 -23.91
C ASP A 820 0.75 21.97 -23.48
N ASP A 821 -0.13 21.57 -24.39
CA ASP A 821 -1.02 20.41 -24.28
C ASP A 821 -0.22 19.08 -24.38
N GLU A 822 0.17 18.50 -23.25
CA GLU A 822 0.60 17.08 -23.21
C GLU A 822 -0.63 16.16 -23.35
N CYS A 823 -0.84 15.64 -24.57
CA CYS A 823 -1.76 14.55 -24.86
C CYS A 823 -1.27 13.24 -24.22
N TYR A 824 -1.99 12.73 -23.22
CA TYR A 824 -1.81 11.35 -22.75
C TYR A 824 -2.60 10.40 -23.65
N GLU A 825 -1.90 9.63 -24.49
CA GLU A 825 -2.50 8.47 -25.17
C GLU A 825 -2.77 7.36 -24.14
N LEU A 826 -4.00 6.83 -24.17
CA LEU A 826 -4.44 5.73 -23.31
C LEU A 826 -4.06 4.41 -23.99
N ASP A 827 -2.91 3.85 -23.64
CA ASP A 827 -2.56 2.45 -23.93
C ASP A 827 -3.35 1.52 -23.00
N ASP A 828 -4.42 0.92 -23.53
CA ASP A 828 -5.16 -0.17 -22.91
C ASP A 828 -4.79 -1.48 -23.63
N SER A 829 -3.70 -2.14 -23.21
CA SER A 829 -3.42 -3.53 -23.57
C SER A 829 -4.30 -4.46 -22.70
N ASP A 830 -5.48 -4.80 -23.21
CA ASP A 830 -6.30 -5.89 -22.68
C ASP A 830 -6.19 -7.06 -23.66
N ASP A 831 -5.40 -8.08 -23.30
CA ASP A 831 -5.17 -9.30 -24.06
C ASP A 831 -6.48 -10.02 -24.42
N GLU A 832 -6.63 -10.31 -25.71
CA GLU A 832 -7.59 -11.26 -26.26
C GLU A 832 -7.05 -12.67 -26.01
N ASP A 833 -7.88 -13.56 -25.48
CA ASP A 833 -7.83 -14.98 -25.82
C ASP A 833 -9.24 -15.55 -25.70
N GLY A 834 -9.96 -15.50 -26.82
CA GLY A 834 -11.03 -16.42 -27.11
C GLY A 834 -10.40 -17.68 -27.67
N SER A 835 -10.54 -18.80 -26.97
CA SER A 835 -10.43 -20.12 -27.60
C SER A 835 -11.79 -20.81 -27.53
N ASP A 836 -12.36 -20.83 -28.71
CA ASP A 836 -13.36 -21.76 -29.20
C ASP A 836 -12.93 -23.20 -28.87
N ASN A 837 -13.82 -23.96 -28.25
CA ASN A 837 -13.86 -25.42 -28.32
C ASN A 837 -15.27 -25.88 -27.91
N GLY A 838 -16.12 -25.95 -28.93
CA GLY A 838 -17.49 -26.46 -28.93
C GLY A 838 -18.07 -26.34 -30.33
#